data_AF-A0A934GJL2-F1
#
_entry.id   AF-A0A934GJL2-F1
#
_cell.length_a   1.000
_cell.length_b   1.000
_cell.length_c   1.000
_cell.angle_alpha   90.00
_cell.angle_beta   90.00
_cell.angle_gamma   90.00
#
_symmetry.space_group_name_H-M   'P 1'
#
loop_
_entity.id
_entity.type
_entity.pdbx_description
1 polymer ?
#
loop_
_entity_poly.entity_id
_entity_poly.type
_entity_poly.pdbx_seq_one_letter_code
_entity_poly.pdbx_strand_id
1 'polypeptide(L)'
;MKFKLIVSVAAIAAALTGCGGDGDSSTPATTATTAASTTSTTLASTSTTFTVRDTAGVAMNGATVYAIPTTDVEALAKQPITLTNGLYTADAQKVDEPLEDLINGNYTPTGGGVASYKSAVVDSGGKAVLSNLPASAAYFIYVKPASTDTAHLPGGSLTRTAMAGSALVGNDTAVKVSTTPSSAATYIGSSLCLACHKDKAGVKQTLHKLGIMVPKSPSGLQDLTQFSSTTNLDQDFYAGLKRFETGTTLYYYGYSGGTAGSFKTLPTNPTAAQLGSGQPVYFTLELSKTASGVYQVKFNNLITPTDPLNGIVRKVDLTYGGGLHKQRYMTRIGTSTYILPLQFDPQGSDSSTESRRFQWIEYDTVSKKWWNPTTNTFMDPNTDATGQKKSFDIFCAGCHYTGYSVTKNGDNSFTASAASDYKGEVHPVTGTKQEMNIGCESCHGPGSEHMNAGGLGKSILTPQNLTPEREVQICAQCHTRTNSNDKDGLKLESPLDKNNKMMLPGTSRASFLANNVVGYDTTAFWGDNKHAKKHHSQATEFIQTKKYRNGTMLMTCASCHNLHAPGTDRHQMSGTSDNSLCISCHSAKKDVKAHMDATTGYNMGPGTLCIECHLQKTAQSGSGSPTTTFKSPSGQEYFHNDISSHMFDVPLKSSISASNKMPIAFTNACGVCHNPVRLP
;
A
#
# COMPACT_ATOMS: atom_id res chain seq x y z
N MET A 1 -44.74 -6.26 19.80
CA MET A 1 -45.02 -5.64 18.48
C MET A 1 -43.84 -5.90 17.56
N LYS A 2 -44.07 -6.65 16.47
CA LYS A 2 -43.05 -7.02 15.47
C LYS A 2 -43.01 -5.94 14.40
N PHE A 3 -41.88 -5.27 14.19
CA PHE A 3 -41.64 -4.48 12.97
C PHE A 3 -40.67 -5.24 12.07
N LYS A 4 -41.20 -5.79 10.97
CA LYS A 4 -40.44 -6.36 9.86
C LYS A 4 -39.84 -5.21 9.05
N LEU A 5 -38.52 -5.23 8.90
CA LEU A 5 -37.79 -4.41 7.94
C LEU A 5 -38.06 -4.96 6.53
N ILE A 6 -38.90 -4.29 5.75
CA ILE A 6 -39.07 -4.57 4.32
C ILE A 6 -38.04 -3.71 3.60
N VAL A 7 -36.93 -4.32 3.21
CA VAL A 7 -35.99 -3.73 2.24
C VAL A 7 -36.62 -3.93 0.87
N SER A 8 -37.10 -2.85 0.27
CA SER A 8 -37.81 -2.85 -1.00
C SER A 8 -36.90 -3.22 -2.18
N VAL A 9 -37.34 -4.21 -2.95
CA VAL A 9 -36.77 -4.73 -4.22
C VAL A 9 -36.64 -3.65 -5.32
N ALA A 10 -37.18 -2.45 -5.11
CA ALA A 10 -37.17 -1.35 -6.07
C ALA A 10 -35.77 -0.73 -6.33
N ALA A 11 -34.82 -0.82 -5.37
CA ALA A 11 -33.47 -0.27 -5.56
C ALA A 11 -32.60 -1.10 -6.53
N ILE A 12 -32.95 -2.36 -6.77
CA ILE A 12 -32.17 -3.28 -7.62
C ILE A 12 -32.56 -3.12 -9.11
N ALA A 13 -33.81 -2.71 -9.40
CA ALA A 13 -34.29 -2.55 -10.77
C ALA A 13 -33.76 -1.28 -11.46
N ALA A 14 -33.51 -0.20 -10.71
CA ALA A 14 -32.96 1.05 -11.26
C ALA A 14 -31.48 0.95 -11.65
N ALA A 15 -30.73 0.01 -11.05
CA ALA A 15 -29.30 -0.18 -11.30
C ALA A 15 -28.98 -0.85 -12.66
N LEU A 16 -29.95 -1.49 -13.31
CA LEU A 16 -29.75 -2.23 -14.57
C LEU A 16 -29.92 -1.36 -15.83
N THR A 17 -30.49 -0.16 -15.70
CA THR A 17 -30.78 0.74 -16.84
C THR A 17 -29.72 1.81 -17.10
N GLY A 18 -28.69 1.92 -16.25
CA GLY A 18 -27.68 2.98 -16.31
C GLY A 18 -26.30 2.58 -16.85
N CYS A 19 -26.04 1.30 -17.17
CA CYS A 19 -24.71 0.90 -17.64
C CYS A 19 -24.53 1.29 -19.13
N GLY A 20 -24.06 2.51 -19.39
CA GLY A 20 -23.43 2.86 -20.67
C GLY A 20 -22.04 2.21 -20.74
N GLY A 21 -21.69 1.64 -21.89
CA GLY A 21 -20.43 0.93 -22.08
C GLY A 21 -19.21 1.86 -22.05
N ASP A 22 -18.25 1.57 -21.18
CA ASP A 22 -16.95 2.23 -21.18
C ASP A 22 -16.07 1.66 -22.31
N GLY A 23 -15.61 2.55 -23.19
CA GLY A 23 -14.56 2.23 -24.16
C GLY A 23 -13.21 2.17 -23.45
N ASP A 24 -12.77 0.96 -23.13
CA ASP A 24 -11.40 0.69 -22.68
C ASP A 24 -10.45 0.87 -23.86
N SER A 25 -9.55 1.86 -23.79
CA SER A 25 -8.50 2.07 -24.78
C SER A 25 -7.27 1.22 -24.41
N SER A 26 -7.16 0.04 -24.99
CA SER A 26 -5.97 -0.82 -24.92
C SER A 26 -4.91 -0.40 -25.94
N THR A 27 -3.65 -0.43 -25.48
CA THR A 27 -2.37 -0.49 -26.22
C THR A 27 -1.96 0.69 -27.12
N PRO A 28 -0.73 1.24 -26.97
CA PRO A 28 -0.17 2.16 -27.95
C PRO A 28 0.26 1.37 -29.20
N ALA A 29 -0.35 1.68 -30.35
CA ALA A 29 0.08 1.16 -31.63
C ALA A 29 1.43 1.79 -32.03
N THR A 30 2.41 0.94 -32.29
CA THR A 30 3.66 1.29 -32.96
C THR A 30 3.40 1.54 -34.45
N THR A 31 3.41 2.81 -34.88
CA THR A 31 3.40 3.15 -36.31
C THR A 31 4.80 3.51 -36.80
N ALA A 32 5.26 2.73 -37.78
CA ALA A 32 6.52 2.89 -38.48
C ALA A 32 6.56 4.19 -39.29
N THR A 33 7.74 4.82 -39.30
CA THR A 33 8.09 6.03 -40.05
C THR A 33 8.36 5.71 -41.53
N THR A 34 7.63 6.36 -42.44
CA THR A 34 8.05 6.53 -43.83
C THR A 34 8.43 7.98 -44.08
N ALA A 35 9.66 8.20 -44.53
CA ALA A 35 10.22 9.51 -44.86
C ALA A 35 9.52 10.13 -46.08
N ALA A 36 9.24 11.43 -46.01
CA ALA A 36 8.85 12.22 -47.17
C ALA A 36 9.63 13.55 -47.22
N SER A 37 9.95 13.90 -48.46
CA SER A 37 10.81 14.95 -48.98
C SER A 37 10.45 16.37 -48.55
N THR A 38 11.48 17.17 -48.31
CA THR A 38 11.49 18.62 -48.12
C THR A 38 10.95 19.39 -49.33
N THR A 39 10.06 20.35 -49.09
CA THR A 39 10.02 21.62 -49.83
C THR A 39 9.64 22.75 -48.86
N SER A 40 10.41 23.83 -48.93
CA SER A 40 10.27 25.05 -48.11
C SER A 40 9.13 25.91 -48.64
N THR A 41 8.24 26.38 -47.76
CA THR A 41 7.52 27.66 -47.95
C THR A 41 6.84 28.13 -46.66
N THR A 42 7.10 29.40 -46.33
CA THR A 42 6.35 30.32 -45.45
C THR A 42 6.18 29.97 -43.97
N LEU A 43 6.61 30.92 -43.11
CA LEU A 43 6.44 30.96 -41.65
C LEU A 43 4.97 30.88 -41.24
N ALA A 44 4.40 29.68 -41.18
CA ALA A 44 3.14 29.42 -40.49
C ALA A 44 3.39 29.54 -38.99
N SER A 45 2.56 30.31 -38.27
CA SER A 45 2.59 30.32 -36.81
C SER A 45 2.38 28.89 -36.31
N THR A 46 3.41 28.31 -35.73
CA THR A 46 3.40 26.92 -35.24
C THR A 46 2.67 26.85 -33.90
N SER A 47 1.34 26.96 -33.94
CA SER A 47 0.48 26.79 -32.77
C SER A 47 0.30 25.30 -32.46
N THR A 48 0.35 24.94 -31.19
CA THR A 48 -0.06 23.63 -30.66
C THR A 48 -1.47 23.75 -30.11
N THR A 49 -2.39 22.90 -30.54
CA THR A 49 -3.76 22.87 -30.00
C THR A 49 -3.93 21.69 -29.05
N PHE A 50 -4.58 21.92 -27.92
CA PHE A 50 -5.02 20.87 -27.02
C PHE A 50 -6.55 20.87 -26.94
N THR A 51 -7.15 19.69 -27.12
CA THR A 51 -8.57 19.45 -26.86
C THR A 51 -8.73 18.82 -25.48
N VAL A 52 -9.19 19.61 -24.51
CA VAL A 52 -9.23 19.25 -23.10
C VAL A 52 -10.66 18.95 -22.66
N ARG A 53 -10.89 17.71 -22.24
CA ARG A 53 -12.20 17.23 -21.78
C ARG A 53 -12.06 16.45 -20.48
N ASP A 54 -13.11 16.41 -19.67
CA ASP A 54 -13.17 15.50 -18.53
C ASP A 54 -13.40 14.05 -18.99
N THR A 55 -13.44 13.12 -18.03
CA THR A 55 -13.73 11.70 -18.28
C THR A 55 -15.13 11.42 -18.80
N ALA A 56 -16.05 12.38 -18.70
CA ALA A 56 -17.40 12.32 -19.25
C ALA A 56 -17.54 13.00 -20.63
N GLY A 57 -16.45 13.55 -21.17
CA GLY A 57 -16.41 14.25 -22.45
C GLY A 57 -16.82 15.72 -22.41
N VAL A 58 -17.03 16.30 -21.22
CA VAL A 58 -17.36 17.73 -21.04
C VAL A 58 -16.12 18.59 -21.26
N ALA A 59 -16.27 19.72 -21.96
CA ALA A 59 -15.18 20.66 -22.19
C ALA A 59 -14.75 21.35 -20.88
N MET A 60 -13.43 21.39 -20.64
CA MET A 60 -12.84 21.97 -19.42
C MET A 60 -12.70 23.50 -19.49
N ASN A 61 -13.78 24.22 -19.78
CA ASN A 61 -13.76 25.68 -19.97
C ASN A 61 -13.16 26.42 -18.75
N GLY A 62 -12.23 27.34 -19.00
CA GLY A 62 -11.56 28.13 -17.98
C GLY A 62 -10.41 27.43 -17.26
N ALA A 63 -10.17 26.13 -17.49
CA ALA A 63 -8.95 25.46 -17.06
C ALA A 63 -7.73 26.02 -17.82
N THR A 64 -6.53 25.84 -17.28
CA THR A 64 -5.28 26.27 -17.94
C THR A 64 -4.40 25.07 -18.27
N VAL A 65 -4.00 24.96 -19.53
CA VAL A 65 -2.99 23.98 -19.98
C VAL A 65 -1.61 24.60 -19.83
N TYR A 66 -0.69 23.88 -19.20
CA TYR A 66 0.73 24.23 -19.09
C TYR A 66 1.59 23.18 -19.80
N ALA A 67 2.56 23.64 -20.59
CA ALA A 67 3.64 22.80 -21.10
C ALA A 67 4.86 22.97 -20.19
N ILE A 68 5.07 22.01 -19.29
CA ILE A 68 6.18 22.02 -18.31
C ILE A 68 7.43 21.43 -18.97
N PRO A 69 8.53 22.18 -19.14
CA PRO A 69 9.75 21.66 -19.74
C PRO A 69 10.33 20.50 -18.94
N THR A 70 10.78 19.44 -19.61
CA THR A 70 11.40 18.29 -18.93
C THR A 70 12.66 18.67 -18.15
N THR A 71 13.41 19.66 -18.64
CA THR A 71 14.61 20.20 -17.98
C THR A 71 14.31 20.79 -16.60
N ASP A 72 13.10 21.29 -16.39
CA ASP A 72 12.69 21.89 -15.13
C ASP A 72 12.29 20.83 -14.11
N VAL A 73 11.63 19.76 -14.57
CA VAL A 73 11.38 18.55 -13.77
C VAL A 73 12.72 17.91 -13.37
N GLU A 74 13.70 17.87 -14.27
CA GLU A 74 15.06 17.39 -13.97
C GLU A 74 15.81 18.30 -12.99
N ALA A 75 15.62 19.62 -13.07
CA ALA A 75 16.18 20.57 -12.11
C ALA A 75 15.59 20.35 -10.71
N LEU A 76 14.27 20.16 -10.62
CA LEU A 76 13.59 19.81 -9.37
C LEU A 76 14.07 18.45 -8.84
N ALA A 77 14.24 17.45 -9.72
CA ALA A 77 14.70 16.12 -9.32
C ALA A 77 16.11 16.10 -8.70
N LYS A 78 16.93 17.12 -8.95
CA LYS A 78 18.24 17.30 -8.29
C LYS A 78 18.11 17.76 -6.84
N GLN A 79 16.96 18.29 -6.42
CA GLN A 79 16.73 18.63 -5.02
C GLN A 79 16.67 17.36 -4.17
N PRO A 80 17.45 17.30 -3.08
CA PRO A 80 17.51 16.10 -2.25
C PRO A 80 16.18 15.88 -1.53
N ILE A 81 15.67 14.65 -1.59
CA ILE A 81 14.61 14.19 -0.68
C ILE A 81 15.32 13.56 0.51
N THR A 82 15.62 14.38 1.51
CA THR A 82 16.31 13.94 2.71
C THR A 82 15.33 13.35 3.71
N LEU A 83 15.54 12.08 4.06
CA LEU A 83 14.86 11.39 5.15
C LEU A 83 15.78 11.36 6.38
N THR A 84 15.26 11.66 7.56
CA THR A 84 16.00 11.55 8.83
C THR A 84 15.11 10.86 9.84
N ASN A 85 15.50 9.67 10.31
CA ASN A 85 14.71 8.88 11.24
C ASN A 85 13.26 8.71 10.75
N GLY A 86 13.06 8.35 9.48
CA GLY A 86 11.72 8.18 8.90
C GLY A 86 10.93 9.46 8.63
N LEU A 87 11.48 10.65 8.92
CA LEU A 87 10.86 11.95 8.65
C LEU A 87 11.50 12.63 7.45
N TYR A 88 10.72 13.02 6.45
CA TYR A 88 11.21 13.94 5.43
C TYR A 88 11.40 15.32 6.04
N THR A 89 12.52 15.97 5.73
CA THR A 89 12.76 17.35 6.18
C THR A 89 11.71 18.30 5.61
N ALA A 90 11.47 19.42 6.29
CA ALA A 90 10.52 20.44 5.80
C ALA A 90 10.90 20.96 4.41
N ASP A 91 12.20 21.02 4.09
CA ASP A 91 12.65 21.43 2.76
C ASP A 91 12.43 20.35 1.71
N ALA A 92 12.59 19.07 2.04
CA ALA A 92 12.26 17.98 1.12
C ALA A 92 10.78 18.00 0.75
N GLN A 93 9.89 18.27 1.72
CA GLN A 93 8.44 18.31 1.52
C GLN A 93 7.95 19.50 0.67
N LYS A 94 8.80 20.51 0.39
CA LYS A 94 8.43 21.65 -0.47
C LYS A 94 8.67 21.39 -1.96
N VAL A 95 9.40 20.33 -2.29
CA VAL A 95 9.89 20.03 -3.64
C VAL A 95 9.80 18.53 -3.95
N ASP A 96 8.82 17.84 -3.35
CA ASP A 96 8.58 16.41 -3.54
C ASP A 96 7.41 16.10 -4.46
N GLU A 97 6.72 17.08 -5.04
CA GLU A 97 5.66 16.88 -6.04
C GLU A 97 6.18 17.32 -7.43
N PRO A 98 6.58 16.39 -8.34
CA PRO A 98 7.34 16.72 -9.56
C PRO A 98 6.68 17.72 -10.51
N LEU A 99 5.34 17.80 -10.57
CA LEU A 99 4.64 18.74 -11.44
C LEU A 99 3.96 19.85 -10.65
N GLU A 100 3.27 19.52 -9.56
CA GLU A 100 2.51 20.49 -8.77
C GLU A 100 3.39 21.52 -8.08
N ASP A 101 4.58 21.16 -7.59
CA ASP A 101 5.48 22.15 -6.98
C ASP A 101 6.03 23.16 -8.00
N LEU A 102 6.21 22.74 -9.26
CA LEU A 102 6.56 23.65 -10.34
C LEU A 102 5.40 24.60 -10.65
N ILE A 103 4.19 24.06 -10.83
CA ILE A 103 3.00 24.85 -11.20
C ILE A 103 2.54 25.77 -10.07
N ASN A 104 2.73 25.38 -8.82
CA ASN A 104 2.40 26.21 -7.66
C ASN A 104 3.50 27.22 -7.31
N GLY A 105 4.66 27.17 -7.99
CA GLY A 105 5.78 28.07 -7.75
C GLY A 105 6.57 27.77 -6.47
N ASN A 106 6.38 26.59 -5.88
CA ASN A 106 7.14 26.13 -4.71
C ASN A 106 8.61 25.88 -5.08
N TYR A 107 8.89 25.55 -6.35
CA TYR A 107 10.23 25.49 -6.91
C TYR A 107 10.34 26.36 -8.17
N THR A 108 11.33 27.24 -8.21
CA THR A 108 11.64 28.07 -9.38
C THR A 108 13.00 27.65 -9.97
N PRO A 109 13.02 26.89 -11.08
CA PRO A 109 14.24 26.56 -11.80
C PRO A 109 14.84 27.80 -12.48
N THR A 110 16.10 27.72 -12.91
CA THR A 110 16.82 28.80 -13.60
C THR A 110 16.08 29.32 -14.84
N GLY A 111 15.25 28.49 -15.47
CA GLY A 111 14.39 28.86 -16.60
C GLY A 111 13.19 29.76 -16.26
N GLY A 112 13.00 30.15 -14.99
CA GLY A 112 11.95 31.08 -14.54
C GLY A 112 10.69 30.42 -13.96
N GLY A 113 10.58 29.09 -14.03
CA GLY A 113 9.45 28.33 -13.45
C GLY A 113 8.11 28.64 -14.10
N VAL A 114 7.00 28.46 -13.36
CA VAL A 114 5.64 28.60 -13.90
C VAL A 114 5.38 29.94 -14.61
N ALA A 115 6.04 31.02 -14.19
CA ALA A 115 5.90 32.34 -14.83
C ALA A 115 6.43 32.37 -16.28
N SER A 116 7.34 31.47 -16.66
CA SER A 116 7.89 31.38 -18.01
C SER A 116 7.25 30.29 -18.86
N TYR A 117 6.42 29.43 -18.28
CA TYR A 117 5.82 28.30 -18.99
C TYR A 117 4.83 28.74 -20.06
N LYS A 118 4.92 28.10 -21.23
CA LYS A 118 3.89 28.25 -22.25
C LYS A 118 2.60 27.66 -21.72
N SER A 119 1.54 28.47 -21.73
CA SER A 119 0.24 28.08 -21.24
C SER A 119 -0.88 28.76 -22.04
N ALA A 120 -2.07 28.18 -21.99
CA ALA A 120 -3.27 28.77 -22.54
C ALA A 120 -4.50 28.35 -21.74
N VAL A 121 -5.48 29.25 -21.66
CA VAL A 121 -6.79 28.96 -21.07
C VAL A 121 -7.63 28.19 -22.08
N VAL A 122 -8.32 27.16 -21.59
CA VAL A 122 -9.24 26.33 -22.35
C VAL A 122 -10.53 27.13 -22.58
N ASP A 123 -10.96 27.25 -23.84
CA ASP A 123 -12.19 27.93 -24.21
C ASP A 123 -13.45 27.09 -23.96
N SER A 124 -14.62 27.68 -24.25
CA SER A 124 -15.91 27.00 -24.11
C SER A 124 -16.09 25.75 -24.99
N GLY A 125 -15.32 25.61 -26.06
CA GLY A 125 -15.28 24.44 -26.92
C GLY A 125 -14.34 23.33 -26.42
N GLY A 126 -13.57 23.62 -25.37
CA GLY A 126 -12.55 22.71 -24.82
C GLY A 126 -11.19 22.86 -25.49
N LYS A 127 -10.92 23.95 -26.21
CA LYS A 127 -9.64 24.13 -26.92
C LYS A 127 -8.72 25.09 -26.18
N ALA A 128 -7.44 24.73 -26.09
CA ALA A 128 -6.37 25.60 -25.62
C ALA A 128 -5.27 25.65 -26.68
N VAL A 129 -4.86 26.86 -27.09
CA VAL A 129 -3.88 27.07 -28.17
C VAL A 129 -2.61 27.69 -27.61
N LEU A 130 -1.52 26.92 -27.57
CA LEU A 130 -0.21 27.38 -27.14
C LEU A 130 0.58 27.86 -28.36
N SER A 131 1.04 29.10 -28.31
CA SER A 131 1.87 29.70 -29.37
C SER A 131 3.36 29.57 -29.04
N ASN A 132 4.18 29.38 -30.07
CA ASN A 132 5.64 29.38 -29.98
C ASN A 132 6.18 28.32 -28.99
N LEU A 133 5.65 27.09 -29.04
CA LEU A 133 6.19 25.95 -28.30
C LEU A 133 7.42 25.39 -29.04
N PRO A 134 8.63 25.40 -28.46
CA PRO A 134 9.82 24.85 -29.11
C PRO A 134 9.69 23.38 -29.51
N ALA A 135 9.81 23.09 -30.81
CA ALA A 135 9.77 21.72 -31.32
C ALA A 135 10.98 20.86 -30.88
N SER A 136 12.09 21.49 -30.50
CA SER A 136 13.32 20.83 -30.05
C SER A 136 13.32 20.41 -28.58
N ALA A 137 12.35 20.86 -27.79
CA ALA A 137 12.24 20.54 -26.38
C ALA A 137 11.21 19.41 -26.14
N ALA A 138 11.09 18.95 -24.90
CA ALA A 138 10.05 18.01 -24.48
C ALA A 138 9.30 18.55 -23.27
N TYR A 139 8.03 18.14 -23.13
CA TYR A 139 7.10 18.70 -22.17
C TYR A 139 6.23 17.65 -21.49
N PHE A 140 5.98 17.84 -20.19
CA PHE A 140 4.81 17.26 -19.55
C PHE A 140 3.63 18.21 -19.72
N ILE A 141 2.47 17.68 -20.11
CA ILE A 141 1.27 18.48 -20.34
C ILE A 141 0.39 18.38 -19.10
N TYR A 142 0.24 19.51 -18.41
CA TYR A 142 -0.49 19.62 -17.16
C TYR A 142 -1.71 20.51 -17.35
N VAL A 143 -2.87 20.06 -16.86
CA VAL A 143 -4.10 20.83 -16.83
C VAL A 143 -4.40 21.24 -15.39
N LYS A 144 -4.48 22.55 -15.17
CA LYS A 144 -4.94 23.15 -13.91
C LYS A 144 -6.42 23.50 -14.05
N PRO A 145 -7.34 22.86 -13.31
CA PRO A 145 -8.72 23.32 -13.24
C PRO A 145 -8.81 24.79 -12.82
N ALA A 146 -9.89 25.47 -13.21
CA ALA A 146 -10.15 26.83 -12.76
C ALA A 146 -10.23 26.87 -11.22
N SER A 147 -9.87 27.99 -10.59
CA SER A 147 -9.89 28.09 -9.12
C SER A 147 -11.28 27.92 -8.50
N THR A 148 -12.34 28.13 -9.28
CA THR A 148 -13.74 27.91 -8.88
C THR A 148 -14.26 26.51 -9.22
N ASP A 149 -13.46 25.68 -9.90
CA ASP A 149 -13.82 24.31 -10.25
C ASP A 149 -13.53 23.37 -9.09
N THR A 150 -14.60 22.77 -8.55
CA THR A 150 -14.53 21.79 -7.47
C THR A 150 -14.84 20.37 -7.94
N ALA A 151 -15.17 20.19 -9.22
CA ALA A 151 -15.59 18.92 -9.81
C ALA A 151 -14.44 18.17 -10.49
N HIS A 152 -13.26 18.79 -10.62
CA HIS A 152 -12.10 18.21 -11.28
C HIS A 152 -10.82 18.35 -10.45
N LEU A 153 -9.87 17.47 -10.74
CA LEU A 153 -8.55 17.46 -10.11
C LEU A 153 -7.46 17.86 -11.10
N PRO A 154 -6.37 18.48 -10.65
CA PRO A 154 -5.23 18.78 -11.50
C PRO A 154 -4.61 17.51 -12.08
N GLY A 155 -4.07 17.63 -13.28
CA GLY A 155 -3.37 16.54 -13.95
C GLY A 155 -3.68 16.49 -15.44
N GLY A 156 -4.12 15.34 -15.91
CA GLY A 156 -4.40 15.07 -17.31
C GLY A 156 -3.77 13.75 -17.77
N SER A 157 -4.32 13.16 -18.84
CA SER A 157 -3.83 11.90 -19.41
C SER A 157 -2.39 11.94 -19.96
N LEU A 158 -1.74 13.11 -19.99
CA LEU A 158 -0.42 13.35 -20.58
C LEU A 158 0.63 13.83 -19.55
N THR A 159 0.37 13.63 -18.26
CA THR A 159 1.29 14.03 -17.16
C THR A 159 2.37 12.99 -16.87
N ARG A 160 2.24 11.75 -17.37
CA ARG A 160 3.12 10.62 -17.02
C ARG A 160 4.37 10.54 -17.87
N THR A 161 4.24 10.86 -19.16
CA THR A 161 5.30 10.68 -20.15
C THR A 161 5.51 11.99 -20.86
N ALA A 162 6.77 12.42 -20.92
CA ALA A 162 7.14 13.63 -21.63
C ALA A 162 6.87 13.48 -23.13
N MET A 163 6.25 14.50 -23.72
CA MET A 163 5.97 14.60 -25.14
C MET A 163 7.03 15.47 -25.82
N ALA A 164 7.60 14.97 -26.92
CA ALA A 164 8.46 15.80 -27.76
C ALA A 164 7.66 16.98 -28.35
N GLY A 165 8.23 18.18 -28.32
CA GLY A 165 7.64 19.37 -28.89
C GLY A 165 7.32 19.20 -30.38
N SER A 166 8.18 18.47 -31.11
CA SER A 166 7.95 18.11 -32.52
C SER A 166 6.71 17.23 -32.74
N ALA A 167 6.27 16.47 -31.74
CA ALA A 167 5.02 15.70 -31.80
C ALA A 167 3.78 16.55 -31.45
N LEU A 168 3.97 17.71 -30.81
CA LEU A 168 2.90 18.61 -30.38
C LEU A 168 2.64 19.74 -31.38
N VAL A 169 3.70 20.31 -31.94
CA VAL A 169 3.62 21.48 -32.83
C VAL A 169 2.81 21.16 -34.08
N GLY A 170 1.79 21.98 -34.35
CA GLY A 170 0.92 21.82 -35.52
C GLY A 170 -0.15 20.72 -35.38
N ASN A 171 -0.20 20.01 -34.26
CA ASN A 171 -1.17 18.96 -34.00
C ASN A 171 -2.26 19.41 -33.00
N ASP A 172 -3.42 18.76 -33.08
CA ASP A 172 -4.45 18.79 -32.04
C ASP A 172 -4.29 17.56 -31.15
N THR A 173 -3.97 17.79 -29.88
CA THR A 173 -3.68 16.74 -28.90
C THR A 173 -4.77 16.66 -27.85
N ALA A 174 -5.44 15.52 -27.74
CA ALA A 174 -6.49 15.32 -26.75
C ALA A 174 -5.92 15.11 -25.33
N VAL A 175 -6.52 15.76 -24.33
CA VAL A 175 -6.19 15.58 -22.92
C VAL A 175 -7.46 15.26 -22.14
N LYS A 176 -7.45 14.13 -21.41
CA LYS A 176 -8.53 13.76 -20.49
C LYS A 176 -8.19 14.15 -19.05
N VAL A 177 -9.11 14.80 -18.35
CA VAL A 177 -8.97 15.23 -16.95
C VAL A 177 -9.89 14.42 -16.05
N SER A 178 -9.41 14.04 -14.85
CA SER A 178 -10.24 13.33 -13.87
C SER A 178 -11.33 14.22 -13.29
N THR A 179 -12.55 13.71 -13.20
CA THR A 179 -13.55 14.27 -12.29
C THR A 179 -13.26 13.86 -10.84
N THR A 180 -13.98 14.43 -9.88
CA THR A 180 -14.01 14.02 -8.48
C THR A 180 -15.45 14.11 -7.96
N PRO A 181 -15.89 13.20 -7.07
CA PRO A 181 -17.16 13.37 -6.39
C PRO A 181 -17.16 14.61 -5.50
N SER A 182 -18.34 15.15 -5.22
CA SER A 182 -18.51 16.21 -4.24
C SER A 182 -18.34 15.69 -2.79
N SER A 183 -18.25 16.60 -1.82
CA SER A 183 -18.22 16.25 -0.40
C SER A 183 -19.51 15.63 0.13
N ALA A 184 -20.61 15.69 -0.63
CA ALA A 184 -21.89 15.05 -0.30
C ALA A 184 -21.98 13.59 -0.79
N ALA A 185 -21.04 13.14 -1.63
CA ALA A 185 -21.02 11.77 -2.12
C ALA A 185 -20.82 10.76 -0.98
N THR A 186 -21.43 9.59 -1.13
CA THR A 186 -21.43 8.50 -0.15
C THR A 186 -20.90 7.22 -0.78
N TYR A 187 -20.36 6.36 0.09
CA TYR A 187 -19.85 5.06 -0.31
C TYR A 187 -21.00 4.10 -0.63
N ILE A 188 -20.88 3.37 -1.74
CA ILE A 188 -21.92 2.49 -2.28
C ILE A 188 -21.54 1.01 -2.25
N GLY A 189 -20.27 0.69 -1.96
CA GLY A 189 -19.74 -0.66 -1.89
C GLY A 189 -19.37 -1.24 -3.26
N SER A 190 -18.27 -1.99 -3.30
CA SER A 190 -17.74 -2.59 -4.54
C SER A 190 -18.72 -3.52 -5.26
N SER A 191 -19.70 -4.12 -4.57
CA SER A 191 -20.70 -4.96 -5.22
C SER A 191 -21.57 -4.21 -6.22
N LEU A 192 -21.84 -2.92 -5.99
CA LEU A 192 -22.56 -2.08 -6.94
C LEU A 192 -21.65 -1.65 -8.09
N CYS A 193 -20.40 -1.31 -7.80
CA CYS A 193 -19.40 -0.99 -8.83
C CYS A 193 -19.23 -2.16 -9.82
N LEU A 194 -19.06 -3.38 -9.31
CA LEU A 194 -18.87 -4.59 -10.11
C LEU A 194 -20.13 -5.04 -10.88
N ALA A 195 -21.28 -4.41 -10.67
CA ALA A 195 -22.47 -4.68 -11.48
C ALA A 195 -22.30 -4.15 -12.92
N CYS A 196 -21.68 -2.99 -13.10
CA CYS A 196 -21.32 -2.46 -14.42
C CYS A 196 -19.84 -2.77 -14.80
N HIS A 197 -18.88 -2.72 -13.87
CA HIS A 197 -17.44 -2.95 -14.12
C HIS A 197 -17.02 -4.42 -13.93
N LYS A 198 -17.69 -5.34 -14.64
CA LYS A 198 -17.48 -6.79 -14.48
C LYS A 198 -16.07 -7.25 -14.86
N ASP A 199 -15.43 -6.54 -15.77
CA ASP A 199 -14.06 -6.76 -16.23
C ASP A 199 -13.01 -6.51 -15.14
N LYS A 200 -13.34 -5.75 -14.09
CA LYS A 200 -12.47 -5.52 -12.93
C LYS A 200 -12.71 -6.50 -11.77
N ALA A 201 -13.48 -7.57 -12.00
CA ALA A 201 -13.80 -8.56 -10.96
C ALA A 201 -12.58 -9.32 -10.41
N GLY A 202 -11.44 -9.31 -11.12
CA GLY A 202 -10.17 -9.86 -10.66
C GLY A 202 -9.70 -9.26 -9.32
N VAL A 203 -10.19 -8.07 -8.94
CA VAL A 203 -9.85 -7.42 -7.66
C VAL A 203 -10.20 -8.30 -6.46
N LYS A 204 -11.25 -9.13 -6.58
CA LYS A 204 -11.69 -10.07 -5.52
C LYS A 204 -10.63 -11.10 -5.15
N GLN A 205 -9.67 -11.33 -6.04
CA GLN A 205 -8.57 -12.28 -5.88
C GLN A 205 -7.30 -11.63 -5.29
N THR A 206 -7.32 -10.32 -5.04
CA THR A 206 -6.18 -9.59 -4.50
C THR A 206 -6.19 -9.61 -2.98
N LEU A 207 -5.03 -9.49 -2.34
CA LEU A 207 -4.94 -9.44 -0.87
C LEU A 207 -5.54 -8.17 -0.27
N HIS A 208 -5.74 -7.12 -1.06
CA HIS A 208 -6.58 -5.99 -0.69
C HIS A 208 -8.02 -6.40 -0.37
N LYS A 209 -8.54 -7.45 -1.02
CA LYS A 209 -9.89 -8.01 -0.76
C LYS A 209 -9.90 -9.18 0.21
N LEU A 210 -8.79 -9.89 0.34
CA LEU A 210 -8.73 -11.13 1.11
C LEU A 210 -8.15 -10.95 2.52
N GLY A 211 -7.69 -9.74 2.86
CA GLY A 211 -6.99 -9.46 4.10
C GLY A 211 -7.80 -9.80 5.36
N ILE A 212 -9.09 -9.45 5.42
CA ILE A 212 -9.94 -9.65 6.59
C ILE A 212 -11.10 -10.58 6.25
N MET A 213 -11.31 -11.63 7.03
CA MET A 213 -12.28 -12.67 6.71
C MET A 213 -12.90 -13.28 7.97
N VAL A 214 -14.16 -13.68 7.92
CA VAL A 214 -14.73 -14.59 8.92
C VAL A 214 -14.04 -15.96 8.75
N PRO A 215 -13.54 -16.63 9.81
CA PRO A 215 -12.75 -17.86 9.66
C PRO A 215 -13.36 -18.89 8.69
N LYS A 216 -12.64 -19.17 7.60
CA LYS A 216 -13.05 -20.08 6.49
C LYS A 216 -14.43 -19.79 5.86
N SER A 217 -14.90 -18.56 5.95
CA SER A 217 -16.19 -18.13 5.41
C SER A 217 -16.02 -16.86 4.57
N PRO A 218 -15.42 -16.96 3.36
CA PRO A 218 -15.23 -15.82 2.48
C PRO A 218 -16.57 -15.15 2.13
N SER A 219 -16.56 -13.83 2.02
CA SER A 219 -17.70 -13.04 1.56
C SER A 219 -17.91 -13.19 0.05
N GLY A 220 -18.99 -12.61 -0.50
CA GLY A 220 -19.21 -12.61 -1.96
C GLY A 220 -18.28 -11.66 -2.74
N LEU A 221 -17.43 -10.92 -2.02
CA LEU A 221 -16.36 -10.08 -2.56
C LEU A 221 -14.98 -10.72 -2.44
N GLN A 222 -14.88 -11.96 -1.93
CA GLN A 222 -13.63 -12.65 -1.68
C GLN A 222 -13.52 -13.90 -2.53
N ASP A 223 -12.49 -13.95 -3.37
CA ASP A 223 -12.22 -15.08 -4.26
C ASP A 223 -10.81 -15.62 -3.99
N LEU A 224 -10.74 -16.82 -3.40
CA LEU A 224 -9.48 -17.49 -3.04
C LEU A 224 -8.93 -18.41 -4.13
N THR A 225 -9.52 -18.44 -5.33
CA THR A 225 -9.12 -19.38 -6.40
C THR A 225 -7.63 -19.35 -6.71
N GLN A 226 -7.02 -18.16 -6.73
CA GLN A 226 -5.57 -17.97 -6.96
C GLN A 226 -4.66 -18.55 -5.87
N PHE A 227 -5.20 -18.78 -4.68
CA PHE A 227 -4.48 -19.36 -3.55
C PHE A 227 -4.73 -20.87 -3.43
N SER A 228 -5.62 -21.43 -4.25
CA SER A 228 -6.03 -22.84 -4.22
C SER A 228 -5.38 -23.72 -5.28
N SER A 229 -4.86 -23.12 -6.36
CA SER A 229 -4.36 -23.85 -7.54
C SER A 229 -2.92 -24.34 -7.43
N THR A 230 -2.12 -23.75 -6.53
CA THR A 230 -0.71 -24.13 -6.31
C THR A 230 -0.47 -24.85 -4.98
N THR A 231 -1.38 -24.73 -4.02
CA THR A 231 -1.31 -25.27 -2.66
C THR A 231 -2.73 -25.52 -2.13
N ASN A 232 -2.91 -26.57 -1.32
CA ASN A 232 -4.15 -26.74 -0.56
C ASN A 232 -4.37 -25.48 0.32
N LEU A 233 -5.56 -24.86 0.30
CA LEU A 233 -5.85 -23.69 1.15
C LEU A 233 -5.52 -23.94 2.63
N ASP A 234 -5.68 -25.17 3.11
CA ASP A 234 -5.30 -25.57 4.48
C ASP A 234 -3.79 -25.60 4.75
N GLN A 235 -2.95 -25.58 3.72
CA GLN A 235 -1.48 -25.48 3.82
C GLN A 235 -0.95 -24.06 3.57
N ASP A 236 -1.79 -23.17 3.02
CA ASP A 236 -1.40 -21.82 2.63
C ASP A 236 -2.21 -20.78 3.41
N PHE A 237 -3.39 -20.39 2.89
CA PHE A 237 -4.20 -19.32 3.44
C PHE A 237 -4.78 -19.65 4.83
N TYR A 238 -5.12 -20.92 5.06
CA TYR A 238 -5.73 -21.42 6.29
C TYR A 238 -4.80 -22.26 7.16
N ALA A 239 -3.50 -22.27 6.88
CA ALA A 239 -2.51 -23.03 7.63
C ALA A 239 -2.58 -22.79 9.14
N GLY A 240 -2.76 -21.53 9.56
CA GLY A 240 -2.90 -21.21 10.97
C GLY A 240 -4.26 -21.64 11.56
N LEU A 241 -5.37 -21.44 10.85
CA LEU A 241 -6.69 -21.96 11.26
C LEU A 241 -6.71 -23.49 11.36
N LYS A 242 -5.91 -24.21 10.56
CA LYS A 242 -5.78 -25.66 10.66
C LYS A 242 -5.25 -26.09 12.03
N ARG A 243 -4.37 -25.28 12.64
CA ARG A 243 -3.83 -25.53 13.97
C ARG A 243 -4.88 -25.40 15.08
N PHE A 244 -5.93 -24.60 14.86
CA PHE A 244 -7.09 -24.58 15.77
C PHE A 244 -7.92 -25.86 15.64
N GLU A 245 -8.06 -26.39 14.42
CA GLU A 245 -8.83 -27.62 14.17
C GLU A 245 -8.17 -28.85 14.79
N THR A 246 -6.83 -28.89 14.83
CA THR A 246 -6.09 -30.00 15.44
C THR A 246 -5.97 -29.90 16.96
N GLY A 247 -6.31 -28.76 17.56
CA GLY A 247 -6.05 -28.48 18.97
C GLY A 247 -4.56 -28.23 19.21
N THR A 248 -4.17 -26.96 19.33
CA THR A 248 -2.76 -26.56 19.52
C THR A 248 -2.62 -25.77 20.81
N THR A 249 -1.65 -26.12 21.65
CA THR A 249 -1.28 -25.33 22.83
C THR A 249 -0.02 -24.53 22.54
N LEU A 250 -0.11 -23.21 22.62
CA LEU A 250 1.04 -22.32 22.51
C LEU A 250 1.57 -21.99 23.90
N TYR A 251 2.88 -22.16 24.09
CA TYR A 251 3.58 -21.90 25.34
C TYR A 251 4.33 -20.57 25.24
N TYR A 252 4.06 -19.64 26.15
CA TYR A 252 4.72 -18.33 26.21
C TYR A 252 5.80 -18.34 27.28
N TYR A 253 7.04 -18.07 26.89
CA TYR A 253 8.22 -18.19 27.76
C TYR A 253 9.31 -17.19 27.39
N GLY A 254 10.38 -17.17 28.18
CA GLY A 254 11.60 -16.41 27.87
C GLY A 254 11.37 -14.91 27.75
N TYR A 255 10.59 -14.34 28.69
CA TYR A 255 10.29 -12.91 28.72
C TYR A 255 11.57 -12.09 28.81
N SER A 256 11.85 -11.30 27.78
CA SER A 256 13.09 -10.52 27.64
C SER A 256 13.03 -9.12 28.29
N GLY A 257 11.92 -8.79 28.95
CA GLY A 257 11.65 -7.43 29.39
C GLY A 257 11.10 -6.53 28.27
N GLY A 258 10.60 -5.35 28.62
CA GLY A 258 10.07 -4.38 27.67
C GLY A 258 8.61 -4.61 27.29
N THR A 259 8.20 -4.08 26.14
CA THR A 259 6.79 -3.96 25.77
C THR A 259 6.40 -4.66 24.47
N ALA A 260 7.29 -4.83 23.48
CA ALA A 260 6.96 -5.37 22.15
C ALA A 260 7.95 -6.47 21.74
N GLY A 261 7.44 -7.65 21.34
CA GLY A 261 8.26 -8.82 21.05
C GLY A 261 9.06 -9.33 22.27
N SER A 262 8.49 -9.18 23.46
CA SER A 262 9.08 -9.58 24.74
C SER A 262 8.97 -11.08 25.04
N PHE A 263 8.06 -11.83 24.42
CA PHE A 263 7.92 -13.29 24.63
C PHE A 263 8.42 -14.11 23.45
N LYS A 264 8.85 -15.34 23.75
CA LYS A 264 9.00 -16.43 22.78
C LYS A 264 7.80 -17.35 22.86
N THR A 265 7.50 -18.03 21.76
CA THR A 265 6.34 -18.92 21.64
C THR A 265 6.73 -20.25 21.01
N LEU A 266 6.18 -21.37 21.51
CA LEU A 266 6.34 -22.70 20.91
C LEU A 266 5.01 -23.47 20.94
N PRO A 267 4.72 -24.32 19.94
CA PRO A 267 3.53 -25.17 19.91
C PRO A 267 3.69 -26.48 20.71
N THR A 268 4.83 -26.64 21.41
CA THR A 268 5.15 -27.78 22.28
C THR A 268 5.72 -27.27 23.59
N ASN A 269 5.54 -28.01 24.67
CA ASN A 269 6.06 -27.63 25.98
C ASN A 269 7.59 -27.42 25.91
N PRO A 270 8.12 -26.22 26.22
CA PRO A 270 9.54 -25.95 26.12
C PRO A 270 10.36 -26.86 27.05
N THR A 271 11.43 -27.44 26.51
CA THR A 271 12.42 -28.20 27.29
C THR A 271 13.19 -27.29 28.24
N ALA A 272 13.81 -27.87 29.28
CA ALA A 272 14.68 -27.12 30.20
C ALA A 272 15.82 -26.37 29.46
N ALA A 273 16.34 -26.95 28.37
CA ALA A 273 17.36 -26.30 27.54
C ALA A 273 16.82 -25.07 26.79
N GLN A 274 15.56 -25.10 26.33
CA GLN A 274 14.93 -23.98 25.61
C GLN A 274 14.52 -22.84 26.55
N LEU A 275 14.10 -23.15 27.77
CA LEU A 275 13.76 -22.14 28.79
C LEU A 275 15.01 -21.35 29.23
N GLY A 276 16.17 -22.02 29.28
CA GLY A 276 17.36 -21.46 29.92
C GLY A 276 17.23 -21.46 31.46
N SER A 277 18.29 -21.08 32.15
CA SER A 277 18.41 -21.21 33.60
C SER A 277 17.35 -20.39 34.35
N GLY A 278 16.30 -21.05 34.86
CA GLY A 278 15.35 -20.51 35.83
C GLY A 278 14.15 -19.72 35.26
N GLN A 279 13.94 -19.69 33.95
CA GLN A 279 12.77 -19.02 33.35
C GLN A 279 11.55 -19.95 33.32
N PRO A 280 10.37 -19.52 33.79
CA PRO A 280 9.16 -20.33 33.70
C PRO A 280 8.50 -20.21 32.32
N VAL A 281 7.57 -21.12 32.05
CA VAL A 281 6.48 -20.83 31.10
C VAL A 281 5.48 -19.95 31.85
N TYR A 282 5.17 -18.78 31.30
CA TYR A 282 4.32 -17.80 31.96
C TYR A 282 2.84 -18.14 31.83
N PHE A 283 2.42 -18.49 30.61
CA PHE A 283 1.05 -18.83 30.30
C PHE A 283 0.96 -19.67 29.03
N THR A 284 -0.20 -20.28 28.80
CA THR A 284 -0.51 -20.96 27.54
C THR A 284 -1.75 -20.37 26.87
N LEU A 285 -1.78 -20.45 25.55
CA LEU A 285 -2.97 -20.22 24.74
C LEU A 285 -3.36 -21.51 24.04
N GLU A 286 -4.52 -22.06 24.38
CA GLU A 286 -5.07 -23.27 23.75
C GLU A 286 -6.00 -22.86 22.59
N LEU A 287 -5.58 -23.19 21.38
CA LEU A 287 -6.29 -22.94 20.13
C LEU A 287 -7.18 -24.14 19.82
N SER A 288 -8.49 -23.90 19.65
CA SER A 288 -9.44 -24.98 19.36
C SER A 288 -10.56 -24.54 18.43
N LYS A 289 -11.23 -25.53 17.82
CA LYS A 289 -12.51 -25.38 17.14
C LYS A 289 -13.56 -26.22 17.88
N THR A 290 -14.65 -25.59 18.27
CA THR A 290 -15.78 -26.28 18.92
C THR A 290 -16.54 -27.16 17.93
N ALA A 291 -17.34 -28.10 18.44
CA ALA A 291 -18.22 -28.94 17.62
C ALA A 291 -19.21 -28.12 16.77
N SER A 292 -19.63 -26.94 17.25
CA SER A 292 -20.48 -26.00 16.51
C SER A 292 -19.71 -25.14 15.49
N GLY A 293 -18.42 -25.43 15.26
CA GLY A 293 -17.59 -24.76 14.26
C GLY A 293 -16.99 -23.43 14.68
N VAL A 294 -17.12 -23.03 15.95
CA VAL A 294 -16.55 -21.77 16.47
C VAL A 294 -15.07 -21.95 16.78
N TYR A 295 -14.22 -21.13 16.16
CA TYR A 295 -12.80 -21.01 16.49
C TYR A 295 -12.62 -20.17 17.75
N GLN A 296 -11.78 -20.61 18.68
CA GLN A 296 -11.60 -19.96 19.97
C GLN A 296 -10.19 -20.16 20.54
N VAL A 297 -9.80 -19.27 21.46
CA VAL A 297 -8.55 -19.31 22.21
C VAL A 297 -8.86 -19.29 23.70
N LYS A 298 -8.38 -20.28 24.44
CA LYS A 298 -8.43 -20.31 25.91
C LYS A 298 -7.09 -19.88 26.48
N PHE A 299 -7.13 -18.99 27.47
CA PHE A 299 -5.97 -18.40 28.11
C PHE A 299 -5.75 -19.08 29.46
N ASN A 300 -4.56 -19.66 29.71
CA ASN A 300 -4.26 -20.28 31.01
C ASN A 300 -2.99 -19.67 31.61
N ASN A 301 -3.12 -19.06 32.78
CA ASN A 301 -2.01 -18.48 33.53
C ASN A 301 -1.34 -19.58 34.35
N LEU A 302 -0.03 -19.80 34.13
CA LEU A 302 0.72 -20.84 34.82
C LEU A 302 1.49 -20.32 36.05
N ILE A 303 1.60 -18.99 36.21
CA ILE A 303 2.32 -18.36 37.32
C ILE A 303 1.36 -18.00 38.45
N THR A 304 0.19 -17.46 38.11
CA THR A 304 -0.79 -16.93 39.06
C THR A 304 -2.13 -17.64 38.86
N PRO A 305 -2.36 -18.81 39.50
CA PRO A 305 -3.60 -19.57 39.34
C PRO A 305 -4.85 -18.81 39.79
N THR A 306 -4.69 -17.84 40.70
CA THR A 306 -5.75 -16.96 41.22
C THR A 306 -6.08 -15.77 40.32
N ASP A 307 -5.41 -15.63 39.16
CA ASP A 307 -5.71 -14.60 38.18
C ASP A 307 -7.19 -14.70 37.74
N PRO A 308 -8.01 -13.65 37.90
CA PRO A 308 -9.42 -13.67 37.53
C PRO A 308 -9.70 -13.96 36.05
N LEU A 309 -8.72 -13.70 35.18
CA LEU A 309 -8.80 -13.96 33.75
C LEU A 309 -8.19 -15.33 33.36
N ASN A 310 -7.68 -16.09 34.33
CA ASN A 310 -7.24 -17.45 34.08
C ASN A 310 -8.41 -18.34 33.63
N GLY A 311 -8.23 -19.05 32.51
CA GLY A 311 -9.23 -19.91 31.92
C GLY A 311 -10.23 -19.18 31.00
N ILE A 312 -10.09 -17.87 30.78
CA ILE A 312 -10.99 -17.13 29.88
C ILE A 312 -10.89 -17.66 28.44
N VAL A 313 -12.03 -17.77 27.77
CA VAL A 313 -12.14 -18.20 26.37
C VAL A 313 -12.58 -17.03 25.50
N ARG A 314 -11.85 -16.77 24.42
CA ARG A 314 -12.17 -15.73 23.44
C ARG A 314 -12.46 -16.35 22.09
N LYS A 315 -13.59 -15.99 21.49
CA LYS A 315 -13.94 -16.38 20.11
C LYS A 315 -13.03 -15.66 19.11
N VAL A 316 -12.62 -16.35 18.06
CA VAL A 316 -12.02 -15.73 16.87
C VAL A 316 -13.15 -15.33 15.93
N ASP A 317 -13.44 -14.03 15.88
CA ASP A 317 -14.50 -13.46 15.04
C ASP A 317 -14.03 -13.20 13.61
N LEU A 318 -12.78 -12.77 13.44
CA LEU A 318 -12.17 -12.49 12.14
C LEU A 318 -10.71 -12.99 12.11
N THR A 319 -10.23 -13.31 10.92
CA THR A 319 -8.80 -13.43 10.60
C THR A 319 -8.32 -12.18 9.88
N TYR A 320 -7.05 -11.83 10.07
CA TYR A 320 -6.39 -10.73 9.36
C TYR A 320 -5.03 -11.16 8.79
N GLY A 321 -4.87 -11.12 7.48
CA GLY A 321 -3.74 -11.66 6.74
C GLY A 321 -3.96 -13.10 6.30
N GLY A 322 -2.87 -13.81 5.99
CA GLY A 322 -2.91 -15.08 5.27
C GLY A 322 -2.57 -14.92 3.78
N GLY A 323 -2.16 -16.01 3.13
CA GLY A 323 -1.83 -16.06 1.70
C GLY A 323 -0.45 -15.53 1.30
N LEU A 324 0.24 -14.79 2.17
CA LEU A 324 1.65 -14.35 1.97
C LEU A 324 2.55 -14.76 3.13
N HIS A 325 2.47 -14.01 4.23
CA HIS A 325 3.35 -14.18 5.39
C HIS A 325 2.50 -14.53 6.62
N LYS A 326 2.21 -13.55 7.47
CA LYS A 326 1.47 -13.78 8.72
C LYS A 326 -0.04 -13.73 8.59
N GLN A 327 -0.71 -14.56 9.40
CA GLN A 327 -2.13 -14.47 9.74
C GLN A 327 -2.28 -14.13 11.23
N ARG A 328 -3.17 -13.18 11.51
CA ARG A 328 -3.58 -12.73 12.84
C ARG A 328 -5.04 -13.08 13.09
N TYR A 329 -5.42 -13.11 14.35
CA TYR A 329 -6.75 -13.52 14.79
C TYR A 329 -7.36 -12.42 15.63
N MET A 330 -8.63 -12.13 15.40
CA MET A 330 -9.32 -11.01 16.03
C MET A 330 -10.50 -11.50 16.85
N THR A 331 -10.72 -10.89 18.01
CA THR A 331 -11.83 -11.17 18.92
C THR A 331 -12.57 -9.90 19.26
N ARG A 332 -13.90 -10.00 19.39
CA ARG A 332 -14.73 -8.93 19.92
C ARG A 332 -14.67 -8.90 21.44
N ILE A 333 -14.45 -7.72 22.02
CA ILE A 333 -14.61 -7.44 23.45
C ILE A 333 -15.47 -6.19 23.60
N GLY A 334 -16.65 -6.33 24.19
CA GLY A 334 -17.63 -5.24 24.25
C GLY A 334 -18.07 -4.81 22.84
N THR A 335 -17.83 -3.55 22.50
CA THR A 335 -18.14 -2.93 21.21
C THR A 335 -16.91 -2.69 20.33
N SER A 336 -15.73 -3.18 20.75
CA SER A 336 -14.48 -3.10 19.99
C SER A 336 -13.98 -4.48 19.56
N THR A 337 -13.10 -4.49 18.58
CA THR A 337 -12.42 -5.66 18.06
C THR A 337 -10.92 -5.54 18.34
N TYR A 338 -10.29 -6.61 18.81
CA TYR A 338 -8.88 -6.64 19.17
C TYR A 338 -8.16 -7.78 18.48
N ILE A 339 -6.91 -7.56 18.07
CA ILE A 339 -6.02 -8.64 17.65
C ILE A 339 -5.58 -9.42 18.90
N LEU A 340 -5.81 -10.73 18.90
CA LEU A 340 -5.33 -11.66 19.93
C LEU A 340 -3.79 -11.66 19.99
N PRO A 341 -3.16 -11.98 21.13
CA PRO A 341 -1.72 -11.85 21.33
C PRO A 341 -0.87 -12.90 20.60
N LEU A 342 -1.33 -13.39 19.45
CA LEU A 342 -0.69 -14.40 18.63
C LEU A 342 -0.81 -14.06 17.13
N GLN A 343 0.19 -14.50 16.38
CA GLN A 343 0.18 -14.54 14.93
C GLN A 343 0.86 -15.82 14.44
N PHE A 344 0.44 -16.29 13.28
CA PHE A 344 0.95 -17.49 12.64
C PHE A 344 1.61 -17.14 11.32
N ASP A 345 2.78 -17.69 11.05
CA ASP A 345 3.46 -17.60 9.76
C ASP A 345 3.77 -19.01 9.22
N PRO A 346 3.16 -19.45 8.11
CA PRO A 346 3.44 -20.76 7.53
C PRO A 346 4.90 -20.91 7.07
N GLN A 347 5.61 -19.80 6.85
CA GLN A 347 7.01 -19.78 6.41
C GLN A 347 7.99 -19.75 7.59
N GLY A 348 7.51 -19.64 8.84
CA GLY A 348 8.37 -19.58 10.02
C GLY A 348 8.94 -20.94 10.45
N SER A 349 10.00 -20.90 11.27
CA SER A 349 10.59 -22.09 11.89
C SER A 349 10.89 -21.86 13.37
N ASP A 350 10.36 -22.76 14.20
CA ASP A 350 10.61 -22.78 15.65
C ASP A 350 12.04 -23.19 16.02
N SER A 351 12.82 -23.67 15.03
CA SER A 351 14.26 -23.93 15.17
C SER A 351 15.13 -22.68 14.97
N SER A 352 14.54 -21.53 14.62
CA SER A 352 15.30 -20.31 14.37
C SER A 352 15.99 -19.80 15.65
N THR A 353 17.06 -19.02 15.50
CA THR A 353 17.70 -18.33 16.62
C THR A 353 17.00 -17.02 16.98
N GLU A 354 16.16 -16.48 16.07
CA GLU A 354 15.38 -15.26 16.28
C GLU A 354 13.88 -15.58 16.45
N SER A 355 13.29 -15.25 17.61
CA SER A 355 11.88 -15.55 17.90
C SER A 355 10.88 -14.87 16.96
N ARG A 356 11.26 -13.77 16.30
CA ARG A 356 10.46 -13.11 15.26
C ARG A 356 10.35 -13.92 13.96
N ARG A 357 11.10 -15.02 13.85
CA ARG A 357 11.09 -15.93 12.69
C ARG A 357 10.47 -17.29 13.00
N PHE A 358 9.89 -17.42 14.19
CA PHE A 358 9.16 -18.61 14.59
C PHE A 358 7.88 -18.77 13.77
N GLN A 359 7.34 -19.98 13.74
CA GLN A 359 6.07 -20.23 13.07
C GLN A 359 4.91 -19.58 13.84
N TRP A 360 4.97 -19.66 15.17
CA TRP A 360 4.13 -18.85 16.04
C TRP A 360 4.95 -17.71 16.59
N ILE A 361 4.43 -16.50 16.48
CA ILE A 361 5.06 -15.30 17.02
C ILE A 361 4.02 -14.62 17.91
N GLU A 362 4.44 -14.07 19.03
CA GLU A 362 3.52 -13.26 19.82
C GLU A 362 3.14 -11.95 19.09
N TYR A 363 1.97 -11.40 19.40
CA TYR A 363 1.56 -10.10 18.90
C TYR A 363 1.59 -9.05 20.00
N ASP A 364 2.81 -8.57 20.31
CA ASP A 364 3.09 -7.46 21.24
C ASP A 364 2.29 -7.56 22.56
N THR A 365 2.31 -8.73 23.20
CA THR A 365 1.39 -9.11 24.28
C THR A 365 1.31 -8.07 25.41
N VAL A 366 2.45 -7.49 25.80
CA VAL A 366 2.53 -6.48 26.86
C VAL A 366 2.03 -5.11 26.35
N SER A 367 2.55 -4.61 25.22
CA SER A 367 2.13 -3.32 24.64
C SER A 367 0.65 -3.27 24.27
N LYS A 368 0.07 -4.42 23.92
CA LYS A 368 -1.33 -4.58 23.54
C LYS A 368 -2.24 -4.91 24.73
N LYS A 369 -1.70 -4.85 25.96
CA LYS A 369 -2.46 -5.02 27.20
C LYS A 369 -3.16 -6.37 27.31
N TRP A 370 -2.47 -7.43 26.92
CA TRP A 370 -2.90 -8.80 27.17
C TRP A 370 -2.23 -9.41 28.40
N TRP A 371 -1.05 -8.94 28.79
CA TRP A 371 -0.30 -9.45 29.95
C TRP A 371 0.35 -8.33 30.76
N ASN A 372 0.27 -8.43 32.08
CA ASN A 372 1.00 -7.59 33.02
C ASN A 372 2.22 -8.35 33.58
N PRO A 373 3.45 -8.00 33.18
CA PRO A 373 4.65 -8.68 33.65
C PRO A 373 5.01 -8.38 35.12
N THR A 374 4.43 -7.34 35.74
CA THR A 374 4.68 -7.00 37.14
C THR A 374 3.86 -7.89 38.09
N THR A 375 2.60 -8.11 37.76
CA THR A 375 1.69 -8.95 38.56
C THR A 375 1.64 -10.40 38.08
N ASN A 376 2.22 -10.71 36.92
CA ASN A 376 2.09 -11.99 36.24
C ASN A 376 0.62 -12.41 36.07
N THR A 377 -0.20 -11.48 35.59
CA THR A 377 -1.63 -11.71 35.33
C THR A 377 -1.98 -11.29 33.91
N PHE A 378 -3.00 -11.92 33.34
CA PHE A 378 -3.62 -11.43 32.11
C PHE A 378 -4.29 -10.08 32.35
N MET A 379 -4.54 -9.39 31.25
CA MET A 379 -5.27 -8.13 31.21
C MET A 379 -6.38 -8.23 30.16
N ASP A 380 -7.49 -7.52 30.40
CA ASP A 380 -8.49 -7.27 29.38
C ASP A 380 -8.20 -5.90 28.73
N PRO A 381 -7.86 -5.83 27.43
CA PRO A 381 -7.50 -4.58 26.80
C PRO A 381 -8.67 -3.59 26.71
N ASN A 382 -9.91 -3.98 27.00
CA ASN A 382 -11.07 -3.09 26.96
C ASN A 382 -11.43 -2.46 28.32
N THR A 383 -10.69 -2.75 29.41
CA THR A 383 -11.05 -2.23 30.75
C THR A 383 -10.43 -0.88 31.09
N ASP A 384 -9.45 -0.40 30.32
CA ASP A 384 -8.85 0.92 30.53
C ASP A 384 -8.57 1.66 29.21
N ALA A 385 -8.46 2.99 29.32
CA ALA A 385 -8.27 3.87 28.16
C ALA A 385 -6.97 3.61 27.39
N THR A 386 -5.93 3.02 28.00
CA THR A 386 -4.67 2.72 27.32
C THR A 386 -4.78 1.46 26.46
N GLY A 387 -5.50 0.45 26.93
CA GLY A 387 -5.82 -0.76 26.17
C GLY A 387 -6.84 -0.50 25.06
N GLN A 388 -7.87 0.33 25.31
CA GLN A 388 -8.91 0.66 24.32
C GLN A 388 -8.35 1.31 23.06
N LYS A 389 -7.28 2.10 23.21
CA LYS A 389 -6.50 2.70 22.11
C LYS A 389 -5.72 1.68 21.25
N LYS A 390 -5.67 0.40 21.66
CA LYS A 390 -5.03 -0.70 20.93
C LYS A 390 -6.02 -1.57 20.17
N SER A 391 -7.31 -1.23 20.18
CA SER A 391 -8.33 -1.88 19.35
C SER A 391 -7.98 -1.79 17.87
N PHE A 392 -8.37 -2.80 17.11
CA PHE A 392 -8.26 -2.81 15.66
C PHE A 392 -9.02 -1.64 15.04
N ASP A 393 -10.18 -1.30 15.61
CA ASP A 393 -11.09 -0.25 15.16
C ASP A 393 -10.43 1.12 14.97
N ILE A 394 -9.55 1.51 15.89
CA ILE A 394 -8.87 2.81 15.80
C ILE A 394 -7.44 2.66 15.26
N PHE A 395 -6.74 1.55 15.57
CA PHE A 395 -5.33 1.41 15.25
C PHE A 395 -5.08 0.93 13.81
N CYS A 396 -5.96 0.08 13.26
CA CYS A 396 -5.72 -0.64 12.02
C CYS A 396 -6.81 -0.39 10.96
N ALA A 397 -8.08 -0.30 11.36
CA ALA A 397 -9.20 -0.27 10.42
C ALA A 397 -9.15 0.92 9.46
N GLY A 398 -8.51 2.05 9.81
CA GLY A 398 -8.32 3.19 8.92
C GLY A 398 -7.69 2.81 7.58
N CYS A 399 -6.62 2.00 7.61
CA CYS A 399 -5.93 1.52 6.41
C CYS A 399 -6.50 0.21 5.85
N HIS A 400 -7.57 -0.36 6.44
CA HIS A 400 -8.08 -1.69 6.10
C HIS A 400 -9.56 -1.73 5.72
N TYR A 401 -10.36 -0.72 6.08
CA TYR A 401 -11.79 -0.65 5.80
C TYR A 401 -12.08 0.36 4.69
N THR A 402 -12.83 -0.06 3.68
CA THR A 402 -13.33 0.88 2.66
C THR A 402 -14.33 1.84 3.29
N GLY A 403 -14.19 3.15 3.05
CA GLY A 403 -15.07 4.15 3.64
C GLY A 403 -15.01 4.20 5.17
N TYR A 404 -13.82 3.97 5.74
CA TYR A 404 -13.58 3.95 7.17
C TYR A 404 -14.26 5.11 7.90
N SER A 405 -14.96 4.75 8.96
CA SER A 405 -15.44 5.68 9.99
C SER A 405 -15.26 5.02 11.36
N VAL A 406 -15.16 5.84 12.41
CA VAL A 406 -15.01 5.34 13.77
C VAL A 406 -15.81 6.18 14.74
N THR A 407 -16.47 5.50 15.66
CA THR A 407 -17.17 6.11 16.79
C THR A 407 -16.41 5.79 18.07
N LYS A 408 -16.11 6.83 18.85
CA LYS A 408 -15.66 6.67 20.24
C LYS A 408 -16.88 6.58 21.14
N ASN A 409 -17.02 5.47 21.84
CA ASN A 409 -18.14 5.17 22.72
C ASN A 409 -17.98 5.87 24.07
N GLY A 410 -19.06 5.93 24.86
CA GLY A 410 -19.07 6.58 26.18
C GLY A 410 -18.13 5.95 27.21
N ASP A 411 -17.71 4.71 26.99
CA ASP A 411 -16.74 3.97 27.81
C ASP A 411 -15.28 4.11 27.33
N ASN A 412 -15.02 5.01 26.36
CA ASN A 412 -13.75 5.21 25.65
C ASN A 412 -13.32 4.08 24.69
N SER A 413 -14.14 3.05 24.49
CA SER A 413 -13.92 2.06 23.43
C SER A 413 -14.20 2.66 22.05
N PHE A 414 -13.74 1.98 20.99
CA PHE A 414 -13.89 2.44 19.60
C PHE A 414 -14.61 1.40 18.76
N THR A 415 -15.56 1.83 17.94
CA THR A 415 -16.24 0.96 16.97
C THR A 415 -16.03 1.50 15.58
N ALA A 416 -15.29 0.78 14.75
CA ALA A 416 -15.11 1.11 13.35
C ALA A 416 -16.31 0.65 12.53
N SER A 417 -16.47 1.25 11.36
CA SER A 417 -17.40 0.78 10.33
C SER A 417 -16.80 1.02 8.95
N ALA A 418 -17.18 0.18 8.01
CA ALA A 418 -16.84 0.28 6.60
C ALA A 418 -18.10 0.56 5.77
N ALA A 419 -17.90 0.84 4.48
CA ALA A 419 -18.97 0.99 3.50
C ALA A 419 -19.93 -0.21 3.55
N SER A 420 -21.24 0.06 3.50
CA SER A 420 -22.25 -0.99 3.48
C SER A 420 -22.19 -1.73 2.15
N ASP A 421 -22.12 -3.06 2.19
CA ASP A 421 -22.08 -3.87 0.99
C ASP A 421 -22.78 -5.22 1.23
N TYR A 422 -23.80 -5.55 0.42
CA TYR A 422 -24.62 -6.74 0.61
C TYR A 422 -23.91 -8.07 0.33
N LYS A 423 -22.72 -8.04 -0.30
CA LYS A 423 -21.82 -9.18 -0.46
C LYS A 423 -20.53 -9.03 0.36
N GLY A 424 -20.40 -7.98 1.16
CA GLY A 424 -19.26 -7.77 2.07
C GLY A 424 -19.23 -8.74 3.25
N GLU A 425 -18.19 -8.60 4.07
CA GLU A 425 -17.97 -9.37 5.29
C GLU A 425 -18.97 -8.99 6.39
N VAL A 426 -19.32 -9.93 7.26
CA VAL A 426 -20.20 -9.66 8.41
C VAL A 426 -19.40 -9.00 9.53
N HIS A 427 -19.74 -7.77 9.89
CA HIS A 427 -19.06 -7.04 10.96
C HIS A 427 -19.35 -7.67 12.34
N PRO A 428 -18.34 -7.96 13.17
CA PRO A 428 -18.51 -8.75 14.39
C PRO A 428 -19.30 -8.03 15.49
N VAL A 429 -19.30 -6.69 15.47
CA VAL A 429 -20.04 -5.86 16.44
C VAL A 429 -21.50 -5.66 16.04
N THR A 430 -21.74 -5.16 14.82
CA THR A 430 -23.07 -4.74 14.34
C THR A 430 -23.86 -5.87 13.67
N GLY A 431 -23.20 -6.94 13.21
CA GLY A 431 -23.81 -8.03 12.45
C GLY A 431 -24.22 -7.66 11.02
N THR A 432 -23.96 -6.44 10.58
CA THR A 432 -24.26 -5.97 9.21
C THR A 432 -23.16 -6.36 8.25
N LYS A 433 -23.49 -6.59 6.98
CA LYS A 433 -22.48 -6.79 5.94
C LYS A 433 -21.86 -5.46 5.51
N GLN A 434 -20.54 -5.41 5.53
CA GLN A 434 -19.75 -4.23 5.22
C GLN A 434 -18.48 -4.63 4.47
N GLU A 435 -17.88 -3.70 3.76
CA GLU A 435 -16.65 -3.91 3.00
C GLU A 435 -15.41 -3.70 3.88
N MET A 436 -15.14 -4.68 4.76
CA MET A 436 -14.08 -4.63 5.79
C MET A 436 -12.68 -4.93 5.21
N ASN A 437 -12.48 -4.60 3.95
CA ASN A 437 -11.25 -4.77 3.17
C ASN A 437 -11.08 -3.55 2.26
N ILE A 438 -10.02 -3.50 1.45
CA ILE A 438 -9.76 -2.41 0.50
C ILE A 438 -10.54 -2.63 -0.80
N GLY A 439 -11.35 -1.62 -1.13
CA GLY A 439 -12.36 -1.64 -2.17
C GLY A 439 -12.13 -0.62 -3.27
N CYS A 440 -13.02 -0.63 -4.27
CA CYS A 440 -12.97 0.33 -5.38
C CYS A 440 -12.89 1.77 -4.87
N GLU A 441 -13.72 2.11 -3.90
CA GLU A 441 -13.90 3.47 -3.41
C GLU A 441 -12.76 3.96 -2.50
N SER A 442 -11.85 3.07 -2.07
CA SER A 442 -10.59 3.45 -1.40
C SER A 442 -9.60 4.11 -2.37
N CYS A 443 -9.73 3.85 -3.68
CA CYS A 443 -8.85 4.40 -4.72
C CYS A 443 -9.60 5.37 -5.66
N HIS A 444 -10.89 5.16 -5.88
CA HIS A 444 -11.73 5.97 -6.79
C HIS A 444 -12.61 7.00 -6.06
N GLY A 445 -12.66 6.95 -4.73
CA GLY A 445 -13.55 7.80 -3.92
C GLY A 445 -15.00 7.30 -3.88
N PRO A 446 -15.88 7.98 -3.13
CA PRO A 446 -17.29 7.59 -2.98
C PRO A 446 -18.08 7.64 -4.32
N GLY A 447 -18.79 6.56 -4.65
CA GLY A 447 -19.38 6.36 -5.97
C GLY A 447 -20.86 6.75 -6.13
N SER A 448 -21.52 7.28 -5.10
CA SER A 448 -22.98 7.54 -5.18
C SER A 448 -23.38 8.53 -6.27
N GLU A 449 -22.63 9.62 -6.45
CA GLU A 449 -22.94 10.62 -7.47
C GLU A 449 -22.68 10.09 -8.88
N HIS A 450 -21.60 9.34 -9.05
CA HIS A 450 -21.28 8.64 -10.29
C HIS A 450 -22.41 7.69 -10.72
N MET A 451 -22.88 6.86 -9.79
CA MET A 451 -23.99 5.95 -10.06
C MET A 451 -25.27 6.70 -10.42
N ASN A 452 -25.61 7.75 -9.65
CA ASN A 452 -26.80 8.56 -9.89
C ASN A 452 -26.75 9.34 -11.21
N ALA A 453 -25.55 9.70 -11.67
CA ALA A 453 -25.33 10.36 -12.95
C ALA A 453 -25.39 9.40 -14.16
N GLY A 454 -25.61 8.10 -13.94
CA GLY A 454 -25.64 7.07 -14.97
C GLY A 454 -24.26 6.60 -15.44
N GLY A 455 -23.22 6.78 -14.61
CA GLY A 455 -21.86 6.32 -14.92
C GLY A 455 -21.09 7.24 -15.87
N LEU A 456 -20.35 6.64 -16.82
CA LEU A 456 -19.64 7.33 -17.92
C LEU A 456 -18.61 8.36 -17.45
N GLY A 457 -17.82 7.99 -16.43
CA GLY A 457 -16.71 8.83 -15.93
C GLY A 457 -17.11 10.12 -15.22
N LYS A 458 -18.39 10.35 -14.90
CA LYS A 458 -18.85 11.53 -14.13
C LYS A 458 -18.66 11.35 -12.63
N SER A 459 -18.31 12.42 -11.92
CA SER A 459 -18.26 12.49 -10.45
C SER A 459 -17.52 11.31 -9.78
N ILE A 460 -16.48 10.79 -10.43
CA ILE A 460 -15.65 9.69 -9.91
C ILE A 460 -14.20 9.91 -10.29
N LEU A 461 -13.31 9.61 -9.37
CA LEU A 461 -11.89 9.76 -9.63
C LEU A 461 -11.39 8.70 -10.59
N THR A 462 -10.54 9.12 -11.53
CA THR A 462 -9.85 8.27 -12.50
C THR A 462 -8.33 8.42 -12.31
N PRO A 463 -7.67 7.49 -11.57
CA PRO A 463 -6.29 7.67 -11.13
C PRO A 463 -5.27 7.92 -12.25
N GLN A 464 -5.48 7.31 -13.42
CA GLN A 464 -4.56 7.47 -14.57
C GLN A 464 -4.48 8.91 -15.11
N ASN A 465 -5.50 9.74 -14.83
CA ASN A 465 -5.60 11.14 -15.27
C ASN A 465 -5.21 12.14 -14.16
N LEU A 466 -4.76 11.68 -13.00
CA LEU A 466 -4.18 12.55 -11.98
C LEU A 466 -2.76 12.96 -12.34
N THR A 467 -2.22 13.93 -11.61
CA THR A 467 -0.77 14.09 -11.51
C THR A 467 -0.12 12.80 -10.93
N PRO A 468 1.08 12.42 -11.37
CA PRO A 468 1.77 11.22 -10.87
C PRO A 468 1.88 11.20 -9.34
N GLU A 469 2.22 12.33 -8.72
CA GLU A 469 2.28 12.52 -7.27
C GLU A 469 0.96 12.22 -6.55
N ARG A 470 -0.18 12.70 -7.06
CA ARG A 470 -1.49 12.41 -6.46
C ARG A 470 -1.87 10.94 -6.59
N GLU A 471 -1.51 10.28 -7.70
CA GLU A 471 -1.74 8.84 -7.81
C GLU A 471 -0.84 8.05 -6.84
N VAL A 472 0.45 8.39 -6.71
CA VAL A 472 1.32 7.78 -5.68
C VAL A 472 0.71 7.98 -4.29
N GLN A 473 0.12 9.15 -4.04
CA GLN A 473 -0.49 9.48 -2.75
C GLN A 473 -1.73 8.62 -2.42
N ILE A 474 -2.46 8.12 -3.42
CA ILE A 474 -3.54 7.13 -3.20
C ILE A 474 -2.98 5.87 -2.51
N CYS A 475 -1.80 5.41 -2.90
CA CYS A 475 -1.14 4.26 -2.29
C CYS A 475 -0.47 4.62 -0.96
N ALA A 476 0.15 5.81 -0.91
CA ALA A 476 0.92 6.28 0.23
C ALA A 476 0.08 6.49 1.49
N GLN A 477 -1.24 6.64 1.38
CA GLN A 477 -2.11 6.73 2.56
C GLN A 477 -2.05 5.46 3.46
N CYS A 478 -1.70 4.29 2.89
CA CYS A 478 -1.55 3.04 3.63
C CYS A 478 -0.12 2.48 3.57
N HIS A 479 0.56 2.65 2.43
CA HIS A 479 1.93 2.16 2.20
C HIS A 479 3.00 3.15 2.69
N THR A 480 2.74 3.70 3.88
CA THR A 480 3.68 4.51 4.64
C THR A 480 3.60 4.15 6.13
N ARG A 481 4.53 4.69 6.92
CA ARG A 481 4.57 4.56 8.39
C ARG A 481 4.57 5.94 9.05
N THR A 482 3.47 6.66 8.85
CA THR A 482 3.20 7.97 9.44
C THR A 482 2.52 7.85 10.80
N ASN A 483 2.47 8.95 11.54
CA ASN A 483 1.67 9.10 12.76
C ASN A 483 0.52 10.09 12.50
N SER A 484 -0.71 9.73 12.87
CA SER A 484 -1.92 10.50 12.62
C SER A 484 -2.02 11.83 13.35
N ASN A 485 -2.75 12.76 12.73
CA ASN A 485 -3.27 13.98 13.35
C ASN A 485 -4.67 13.77 13.96
N ASP A 486 -4.91 12.59 14.54
CA ASP A 486 -6.25 12.17 14.96
C ASP A 486 -6.84 13.05 16.07
N LYS A 487 -8.18 13.10 16.12
CA LYS A 487 -8.96 13.91 17.06
C LYS A 487 -8.65 13.61 18.52
N ASP A 488 -8.30 12.37 18.81
CA ASP A 488 -8.09 11.85 20.16
C ASP A 488 -6.63 11.97 20.63
N GLY A 489 -5.75 12.57 19.81
CA GLY A 489 -4.34 12.81 20.12
C GLY A 489 -3.53 11.51 20.28
N LEU A 490 -3.95 10.44 19.62
CA LEU A 490 -3.40 9.09 19.76
C LEU A 490 -2.13 8.86 18.95
N LYS A 491 -1.94 9.60 17.84
CA LYS A 491 -0.77 9.55 16.96
C LYS A 491 -0.49 8.13 16.44
N LEU A 492 -1.51 7.54 15.83
CA LEU A 492 -1.56 6.15 15.35
C LEU A 492 -0.91 5.98 13.98
N GLU A 493 -0.62 4.73 13.60
CA GLU A 493 -0.03 4.43 12.29
C GLU A 493 -0.97 4.71 11.11
N SER A 494 -2.29 4.58 11.30
CA SER A 494 -3.29 4.94 10.26
C SER A 494 -3.39 6.47 10.17
N PRO A 495 -3.09 7.14 9.04
CA PRO A 495 -2.98 8.60 8.95
C PRO A 495 -4.35 9.30 8.92
N LEU A 496 -4.99 9.34 10.07
CA LEU A 496 -6.25 10.05 10.28
C LEU A 496 -6.05 11.57 10.42
N ASP A 497 -7.01 12.33 9.92
CA ASP A 497 -7.11 13.78 10.17
C ASP A 497 -7.70 14.08 11.56
N LYS A 498 -7.81 15.38 11.89
CA LYS A 498 -8.40 15.89 13.14
C LYS A 498 -9.87 15.51 13.37
N ASN A 499 -10.52 14.88 12.40
CA ASN A 499 -11.89 14.39 12.45
C ASN A 499 -11.95 12.86 12.41
N ASN A 500 -10.82 12.17 12.59
CA ASN A 500 -10.66 10.72 12.49
C ASN A 500 -11.02 10.16 11.10
N LYS A 501 -10.76 10.91 10.03
CA LYS A 501 -10.98 10.49 8.65
C LYS A 501 -9.67 10.21 7.92
N MET A 502 -9.69 9.18 7.07
CA MET A 502 -8.66 8.99 6.05
C MET A 502 -8.78 10.10 5.00
N MET A 503 -7.68 10.39 4.30
CA MET A 503 -7.72 11.28 3.13
C MET A 503 -8.60 10.69 2.02
N LEU A 504 -9.21 11.55 1.21
CA LEU A 504 -9.89 11.10 -0.01
C LEU A 504 -8.89 10.92 -1.15
N PRO A 505 -9.07 9.91 -2.03
CA PRO A 505 -8.26 9.78 -3.24
C PRO A 505 -8.20 11.07 -4.03
N GLY A 506 -7.04 11.36 -4.62
CA GLY A 506 -6.81 12.62 -5.32
C GLY A 506 -6.37 13.78 -4.44
N THR A 507 -6.26 13.62 -3.11
CA THR A 507 -5.61 14.62 -2.24
C THR A 507 -4.11 14.74 -2.59
N SER A 508 -3.59 15.97 -2.67
CA SER A 508 -2.14 16.19 -2.85
C SER A 508 -1.34 15.70 -1.66
N ARG A 509 -0.06 15.40 -1.90
CA ARG A 509 0.84 15.01 -0.84
C ARG A 509 1.01 16.13 0.18
N ALA A 510 1.17 17.37 -0.27
CA ALA A 510 1.25 18.53 0.64
C ALA A 510 0.02 18.63 1.57
N SER A 511 -1.19 18.43 1.04
CA SER A 511 -2.42 18.45 1.83
C SER A 511 -2.50 17.27 2.80
N PHE A 512 -2.11 16.06 2.36
CA PHE A 512 -2.03 14.89 3.23
C PHE A 512 -1.08 15.12 4.40
N LEU A 513 0.12 15.62 4.14
CA LEU A 513 1.12 15.90 5.17
C LEU A 513 0.63 16.96 6.16
N ALA A 514 -0.03 18.02 5.67
CA ALA A 514 -0.52 19.10 6.51
C ALA A 514 -1.72 18.68 7.39
N ASN A 515 -2.60 17.80 6.90
CA ASN A 515 -3.88 17.54 7.54
C ASN A 515 -3.93 16.20 8.31
N ASN A 516 -3.21 15.18 7.83
CA ASN A 516 -3.32 13.81 8.31
C ASN A 516 -2.09 13.34 9.10
N VAL A 517 -0.96 14.02 8.98
CA VAL A 517 0.34 13.55 9.50
C VAL A 517 0.92 14.53 10.51
N VAL A 518 1.37 14.02 11.67
CA VAL A 518 2.11 14.80 12.68
C VAL A 518 3.50 14.22 12.98
N GLY A 519 3.86 13.12 12.33
CA GLY A 519 5.12 12.43 12.53
C GLY A 519 5.19 11.13 11.76
N TYR A 520 6.24 10.34 12.03
CA TYR A 520 6.53 9.08 11.35
C TYR A 520 7.16 8.09 12.35
N ASP A 521 7.13 6.80 12.03
CA ASP A 521 7.83 5.77 12.80
C ASP A 521 9.34 5.89 12.60
N THR A 522 10.03 6.44 13.60
CA THR A 522 11.48 6.67 13.57
C THR A 522 12.31 5.40 13.57
N THR A 523 11.68 4.24 13.77
CA THR A 523 12.33 2.93 13.79
C THR A 523 12.06 2.11 12.53
N ALA A 524 11.35 2.69 11.55
CA ALA A 524 10.94 2.00 10.33
C ALA A 524 12.08 1.83 9.30
N PHE A 525 13.20 2.53 9.44
CA PHE A 525 14.31 2.54 8.48
C PHE A 525 15.61 2.01 9.08
N TRP A 526 16.48 1.50 8.20
CA TRP A 526 17.84 1.14 8.56
C TRP A 526 18.71 2.40 8.77
N GLY A 527 19.93 2.22 9.29
CA GLY A 527 20.83 3.33 9.65
C GLY A 527 21.28 4.21 8.47
N ASP A 528 20.98 3.81 7.24
CA ASP A 528 21.24 4.62 6.04
C ASP A 528 20.13 5.64 5.74
N ASN A 529 19.02 5.64 6.51
CA ASN A 529 17.84 6.46 6.30
C ASN A 529 17.26 6.37 4.87
N LYS A 530 17.40 5.24 4.20
CA LYS A 530 16.86 5.02 2.85
C LYS A 530 16.00 3.78 2.79
N HIS A 531 16.53 2.67 3.26
CA HIS A 531 15.87 1.37 3.13
C HIS A 531 14.97 1.08 4.33
N ALA A 532 13.78 0.56 4.04
CA ALA A 532 12.84 0.15 5.05
C ALA A 532 13.33 -1.10 5.80
N LYS A 533 13.17 -1.07 7.12
CA LYS A 533 13.35 -2.20 8.05
C LYS A 533 12.02 -2.87 8.40
N LYS A 534 10.93 -2.11 8.41
CA LYS A 534 9.58 -2.60 8.70
C LYS A 534 8.69 -2.58 7.46
N HIS A 535 7.73 -3.50 7.43
CA HIS A 535 6.70 -3.57 6.39
C HIS A 535 5.95 -2.25 6.13
N HIS A 536 5.38 -2.15 4.92
CA HIS A 536 4.52 -1.09 4.39
C HIS A 536 5.11 0.33 4.32
N SER A 537 6.40 0.47 3.98
CA SER A 537 7.05 1.77 3.76
C SER A 537 7.38 2.05 2.28
N GLN A 538 6.73 1.34 1.34
CA GLN A 538 7.09 1.36 -0.08
C GLN A 538 6.98 2.76 -0.69
N ALA A 539 5.95 3.54 -0.34
CA ALA A 539 5.80 4.89 -0.87
C ALA A 539 6.92 5.83 -0.36
N THR A 540 7.31 5.68 0.91
CA THR A 540 8.41 6.44 1.51
C THR A 540 9.77 6.08 0.90
N GLU A 541 9.97 4.85 0.44
CA GLU A 541 11.15 4.50 -0.38
C GLU A 541 11.02 5.07 -1.80
N PHE A 542 9.88 4.81 -2.47
CA PHE A 542 9.65 5.12 -3.88
C PHE A 542 9.87 6.59 -4.24
N ILE A 543 9.38 7.50 -3.39
CA ILE A 543 9.46 8.95 -3.62
C ILE A 543 10.92 9.45 -3.65
N GLN A 544 11.86 8.74 -3.03
CA GLN A 544 13.29 9.09 -3.07
C GLN A 544 13.96 8.74 -4.41
N THR A 545 13.28 7.99 -5.27
CA THR A 545 13.90 7.37 -6.45
C THR A 545 13.83 8.28 -7.68
N LYS A 546 14.74 8.06 -8.63
CA LYS A 546 14.67 8.70 -9.96
C LYS A 546 13.43 8.28 -10.75
N LYS A 547 12.79 7.15 -10.42
CA LYS A 547 11.55 6.72 -11.08
C LYS A 547 10.40 7.66 -10.79
N TYR A 548 10.37 8.24 -9.59
CA TYR A 548 9.36 9.21 -9.18
C TYR A 548 9.56 10.59 -9.81
N ARG A 549 10.80 11.07 -9.95
CA ARG A 549 11.13 12.39 -10.54
C ARG A 549 12.24 12.28 -11.58
N ASN A 550 11.88 12.41 -12.87
CA ASN A 550 12.82 12.48 -14.00
C ASN A 550 12.20 13.17 -15.22
N GLY A 551 13.02 13.52 -16.22
CA GLY A 551 12.59 14.24 -17.42
C GLY A 551 11.94 13.40 -18.53
N THR A 552 11.69 12.10 -18.33
CA THR A 552 11.17 11.23 -19.41
C THR A 552 9.83 10.60 -19.04
N MET A 553 9.76 9.90 -17.91
CA MET A 553 8.57 9.21 -17.44
C MET A 553 8.46 9.28 -15.92
N LEU A 554 7.44 9.97 -15.42
CA LEU A 554 7.11 10.04 -14.00
C LEU A 554 6.33 8.79 -13.62
N MET A 555 7.03 7.80 -13.07
CA MET A 555 6.44 6.50 -12.73
C MET A 555 5.63 6.59 -11.44
N THR A 556 4.64 5.71 -11.34
CA THR A 556 3.81 5.54 -10.15
C THR A 556 3.73 4.06 -9.78
N CYS A 557 3.01 3.73 -8.71
CA CYS A 557 2.80 2.34 -8.30
C CYS A 557 2.13 1.52 -9.43
N ALA A 558 1.17 2.12 -10.14
CA ALA A 558 0.45 1.49 -11.25
C ALA A 558 1.32 1.26 -12.49
N SER A 559 2.52 1.86 -12.56
CA SER A 559 3.48 1.55 -13.64
C SER A 559 4.05 0.13 -13.54
N CYS A 560 3.94 -0.52 -12.37
CA CYS A 560 4.44 -1.88 -12.14
C CYS A 560 3.35 -2.84 -11.61
N HIS A 561 2.38 -2.34 -10.84
CA HIS A 561 1.35 -3.15 -10.20
C HIS A 561 0.04 -3.16 -11.00
N ASN A 562 -0.58 -4.34 -11.11
CA ASN A 562 -1.95 -4.47 -11.59
C ASN A 562 -2.93 -4.29 -10.42
N LEU A 563 -3.67 -3.19 -10.43
CA LEU A 563 -4.54 -2.82 -9.31
C LEU A 563 -5.86 -3.61 -9.26
N HIS A 564 -6.28 -4.21 -10.37
CA HIS A 564 -7.59 -4.86 -10.53
C HIS A 564 -7.53 -6.37 -10.71
N ALA A 565 -6.34 -6.96 -10.60
CA ALA A 565 -6.16 -8.40 -10.67
C ALA A 565 -4.88 -8.82 -9.94
N PRO A 566 -4.77 -10.09 -9.52
CA PRO A 566 -3.48 -10.68 -9.19
C PRO A 566 -2.50 -10.51 -10.37
N GLY A 567 -1.22 -10.33 -10.07
CA GLY A 567 -0.16 -10.28 -11.09
C GLY A 567 0.38 -11.67 -11.39
N THR A 568 1.62 -11.75 -11.91
CA THR A 568 2.38 -13.01 -11.93
C THR A 568 2.75 -13.47 -10.52
N ASP A 569 2.68 -12.57 -9.54
CA ASP A 569 2.81 -12.89 -8.13
C ASP A 569 1.61 -12.42 -7.28
N ARG A 570 1.64 -12.83 -6.01
CA ARG A 570 0.64 -12.51 -4.99
C ARG A 570 0.72 -11.06 -4.47
N HIS A 571 1.72 -10.28 -4.90
CA HIS A 571 1.87 -8.86 -4.60
C HIS A 571 1.34 -7.97 -5.73
N GLN A 572 0.55 -8.54 -6.64
CA GLN A 572 -0.09 -7.83 -7.75
C GLN A 572 0.92 -7.24 -8.75
N MET A 573 2.13 -7.81 -8.84
CA MET A 573 3.14 -7.40 -9.82
C MET A 573 3.18 -8.39 -10.98
N SER A 574 3.25 -7.89 -12.21
CA SER A 574 3.37 -8.73 -13.42
C SER A 574 4.81 -8.72 -13.94
N GLY A 575 5.23 -9.78 -14.64
CA GLY A 575 6.57 -9.88 -15.23
C GLY A 575 7.70 -10.04 -14.21
N THR A 576 7.38 -10.57 -13.01
CA THR A 576 8.36 -10.83 -11.95
C THR A 576 9.22 -12.07 -12.21
N SER A 577 8.86 -12.90 -13.19
CA SER A 577 9.54 -14.16 -13.51
C SER A 577 10.53 -14.10 -14.67
N ASP A 578 10.59 -13.00 -15.43
CA ASP A 578 11.32 -12.97 -16.71
C ASP A 578 11.98 -11.61 -17.09
N ASN A 579 12.13 -10.68 -16.14
CA ASN A 579 12.71 -9.34 -16.33
C ASN A 579 12.02 -8.42 -17.35
N SER A 580 10.95 -8.89 -18.01
CA SER A 580 10.26 -8.16 -19.08
C SER A 580 9.79 -6.78 -18.62
N LEU A 581 9.29 -6.68 -17.39
CA LEU A 581 8.86 -5.42 -16.78
C LEU A 581 9.99 -4.39 -16.73
N CYS A 582 11.18 -4.77 -16.28
CA CYS A 582 12.30 -3.84 -16.11
C CYS A 582 12.91 -3.45 -17.47
N ILE A 583 13.08 -4.42 -18.37
CA ILE A 583 13.73 -4.23 -19.67
C ILE A 583 12.85 -3.43 -20.63
N SER A 584 11.53 -3.37 -20.41
CA SER A 584 10.60 -2.52 -21.17
C SER A 584 11.06 -1.04 -21.24
N CYS A 585 11.68 -0.54 -20.17
CA CYS A 585 12.26 0.79 -20.09
C CYS A 585 13.79 0.76 -20.12
N HIS A 586 14.41 -0.28 -19.54
CA HIS A 586 15.87 -0.45 -19.49
C HIS A 586 16.39 -1.35 -20.62
N SER A 587 15.97 -1.10 -21.85
CA SER A 587 16.26 -1.95 -23.02
C SER A 587 17.75 -2.12 -23.30
N ALA A 588 18.56 -1.10 -22.98
CA ALA A 588 20.03 -1.14 -23.05
C ALA A 588 20.67 -2.15 -22.07
N LYS A 589 19.89 -2.68 -21.11
CA LYS A 589 20.31 -3.66 -20.09
C LYS A 589 19.64 -5.03 -20.28
N LYS A 590 19.11 -5.31 -21.48
CA LYS A 590 18.46 -6.60 -21.80
C LYS A 590 19.39 -7.80 -21.66
N ASP A 591 20.68 -7.62 -21.93
CA ASP A 591 21.71 -8.62 -21.64
C ASP A 591 22.11 -8.47 -20.17
N VAL A 592 21.37 -9.16 -19.30
CA VAL A 592 21.58 -9.13 -17.85
C VAL A 592 22.97 -9.64 -17.49
N LYS A 593 23.47 -10.65 -18.19
CA LYS A 593 24.80 -11.22 -17.94
C LYS A 593 25.89 -10.18 -18.21
N ALA A 594 25.87 -9.57 -19.39
CA ALA A 594 26.84 -8.52 -19.73
C ALA A 594 26.71 -7.29 -18.80
N HIS A 595 25.49 -6.95 -18.41
CA HIS A 595 25.25 -5.88 -17.45
C HIS A 595 25.88 -6.18 -16.08
N MET A 596 25.71 -7.41 -15.56
CA MET A 596 26.33 -7.84 -14.31
C MET A 596 27.84 -7.84 -14.41
N ASP A 597 28.41 -8.44 -15.45
CA ASP A 597 29.86 -8.48 -15.68
C ASP A 597 30.46 -7.07 -15.68
N ALA A 598 29.83 -6.13 -16.38
CA ALA A 598 30.29 -4.73 -16.45
C ALA A 598 30.15 -3.97 -15.12
N THR A 599 29.18 -4.35 -14.27
CA THR A 599 28.86 -3.59 -13.04
C THR A 599 29.56 -4.17 -11.80
N THR A 600 29.68 -5.49 -11.72
CA THR A 600 30.19 -6.20 -10.53
C THR A 600 31.48 -6.97 -10.79
N GLY A 601 31.87 -7.17 -12.05
CA GLY A 601 33.00 -8.01 -12.45
C GLY A 601 32.72 -9.52 -12.41
N TYR A 602 31.48 -9.93 -12.11
CA TYR A 602 31.06 -11.32 -12.03
C TYR A 602 29.65 -11.50 -12.61
N ASN A 603 29.37 -12.67 -13.19
CA ASN A 603 28.02 -13.06 -13.61
C ASN A 603 27.54 -14.28 -12.83
N MET A 604 26.23 -14.35 -12.66
CA MET A 604 25.54 -15.58 -12.28
C MET A 604 25.01 -16.27 -13.56
N GLY A 605 24.62 -17.54 -13.42
CA GLY A 605 24.09 -18.33 -14.53
C GLY A 605 22.81 -17.74 -15.15
N PRO A 606 22.34 -18.36 -16.25
CA PRO A 606 21.10 -17.94 -16.90
C PRO A 606 19.93 -17.92 -15.91
N GLY A 607 19.07 -16.90 -16.00
CA GLY A 607 17.86 -16.78 -15.18
C GLY A 607 17.92 -15.76 -14.03
N THR A 608 19.03 -15.03 -13.85
CA THR A 608 19.11 -13.95 -12.86
C THR A 608 18.09 -12.84 -13.14
N LEU A 609 17.37 -12.40 -12.11
CA LEU A 609 16.33 -11.38 -12.24
C LEU A 609 16.81 -10.02 -11.71
N CYS A 610 16.41 -8.92 -12.36
CA CYS A 610 16.73 -7.56 -11.93
C CYS A 610 16.30 -7.31 -10.48
N ILE A 611 15.14 -7.85 -10.10
CA ILE A 611 14.55 -7.70 -8.77
C ILE A 611 15.35 -8.40 -7.67
N GLU A 612 16.14 -9.42 -8.01
CA GLU A 612 17.00 -10.14 -7.05
C GLU A 612 18.16 -9.28 -6.56
N CYS A 613 18.54 -8.24 -7.30
CA CYS A 613 19.59 -7.29 -6.93
C CYS A 613 19.01 -5.93 -6.50
N HIS A 614 18.10 -5.37 -7.29
CA HIS A 614 17.61 -4.00 -7.14
C HIS A 614 16.39 -3.86 -6.19
N LEU A 615 15.72 -4.97 -5.85
CA LEU A 615 14.56 -4.98 -4.94
C LEU A 615 14.82 -5.94 -3.77
N GLN A 616 15.99 -5.79 -3.12
CA GLN A 616 16.38 -6.60 -1.96
C GLN A 616 15.30 -6.59 -0.89
N LYS A 617 15.09 -7.76 -0.27
CA LYS A 617 14.14 -7.89 0.84
C LYS A 617 14.76 -7.35 2.13
N THR A 618 14.77 -6.02 2.29
CA THR A 618 15.35 -5.32 3.43
C THR A 618 14.39 -5.23 4.61
N ALA A 619 13.08 -5.20 4.35
CA ALA A 619 12.04 -5.02 5.36
C ALA A 619 11.42 -6.35 5.77
N GLN A 620 10.98 -6.43 7.03
CA GLN A 620 10.34 -7.62 7.58
C GLN A 620 8.85 -7.37 7.89
N SER A 621 7.98 -8.27 7.43
CA SER A 621 6.57 -8.36 7.81
C SER A 621 6.29 -9.63 8.63
N GLY A 622 6.71 -10.79 8.14
CA GLY A 622 6.58 -12.10 8.78
C GLY A 622 7.94 -12.64 9.21
N SER A 623 8.19 -13.93 8.98
CA SER A 623 9.40 -14.62 9.43
C SER A 623 10.64 -14.36 8.56
N GLY A 624 10.50 -13.75 7.37
CA GLY A 624 11.56 -13.80 6.37
C GLY A 624 11.97 -15.25 6.06
N SER A 625 13.22 -15.46 5.62
CA SER A 625 13.78 -16.83 5.62
C SER A 625 14.19 -17.22 7.04
N PRO A 626 13.57 -18.24 7.66
CA PRO A 626 13.82 -18.56 9.07
C PRO A 626 15.10 -19.38 9.29
N THR A 627 15.63 -20.02 8.24
CA THR A 627 16.77 -20.96 8.30
C THR A 627 17.91 -20.59 7.35
N THR A 628 17.67 -19.73 6.36
CA THR A 628 18.74 -19.26 5.47
C THR A 628 19.41 -18.03 6.06
N THR A 629 20.63 -18.21 6.53
CA THR A 629 21.48 -17.14 7.04
C THR A 629 22.83 -17.14 6.36
N PHE A 630 23.35 -15.97 6.04
CA PHE A 630 24.77 -15.83 5.74
C PHE A 630 25.54 -15.62 7.05
N LYS A 631 26.56 -16.45 7.29
CA LYS A 631 27.51 -16.24 8.39
C LYS A 631 28.81 -15.70 7.82
N SER A 632 29.20 -14.49 8.23
CA SER A 632 30.49 -13.93 7.84
C SER A 632 31.65 -14.78 8.39
N PRO A 633 32.87 -14.63 7.85
CA PRO A 633 34.07 -15.22 8.44
C PRO A 633 34.30 -14.82 9.91
N SER A 634 33.78 -13.67 10.34
CA SER A 634 33.81 -13.21 11.74
C SER A 634 32.71 -13.81 12.62
N GLY A 635 31.90 -14.73 12.08
CA GLY A 635 30.79 -15.38 12.80
C GLY A 635 29.51 -14.56 12.89
N GLN A 636 29.45 -13.37 12.25
CA GLN A 636 28.24 -12.54 12.24
C GLN A 636 27.18 -13.16 11.33
N GLU A 637 26.01 -13.45 11.90
CA GLU A 637 24.85 -13.97 11.19
C GLU A 637 24.00 -12.82 10.60
N TYR A 638 23.58 -12.98 9.35
CA TYR A 638 22.71 -12.10 8.60
C TYR A 638 21.54 -12.90 8.02
N PHE A 639 20.34 -12.34 8.11
CA PHE A 639 19.11 -13.01 7.71
C PHE A 639 18.49 -12.38 6.47
N HIS A 640 17.70 -13.14 5.72
CA HIS A 640 16.88 -12.62 4.63
C HIS A 640 15.50 -12.24 5.15
N ASN A 641 15.03 -11.03 4.86
CA ASN A 641 13.66 -10.63 5.18
C ASN A 641 12.71 -10.97 4.01
N ASP A 642 11.47 -10.52 4.08
CA ASP A 642 10.38 -10.93 3.18
C ASP A 642 9.77 -9.80 2.34
N ILE A 643 9.97 -8.52 2.69
CA ILE A 643 9.44 -7.37 1.94
C ILE A 643 10.57 -6.69 1.16
N SER A 644 10.39 -6.64 -0.16
CA SER A 644 11.28 -5.96 -1.10
C SER A 644 11.29 -4.44 -0.92
N SER A 645 12.51 -3.89 -0.89
CA SER A 645 12.72 -2.44 -0.94
C SER A 645 12.27 -1.86 -2.26
N HIS A 646 11.68 -0.67 -2.20
CA HIS A 646 11.28 0.13 -3.37
C HIS A 646 12.26 1.28 -3.65
N MET A 647 13.52 1.14 -3.22
CA MET A 647 14.60 2.07 -3.60
C MET A 647 15.13 1.81 -5.02
N PHE A 648 14.91 0.60 -5.58
CA PHE A 648 15.42 0.16 -6.89
C PHE A 648 16.94 0.28 -7.05
N ASP A 649 17.65 0.31 -5.94
CA ASP A 649 19.10 0.42 -5.86
C ASP A 649 19.66 -0.78 -5.09
N VAL A 650 20.95 -1.04 -5.24
CA VAL A 650 21.63 -2.08 -4.48
C VAL A 650 22.11 -1.47 -3.16
N PRO A 651 21.60 -1.92 -2.01
CA PRO A 651 22.07 -1.40 -0.73
C PRO A 651 23.58 -1.60 -0.58
N LEU A 652 24.29 -0.54 -0.21
CA LEU A 652 25.75 -0.54 -0.17
C LEU A 652 26.28 -1.41 0.98
N LYS A 653 27.41 -2.09 0.73
CA LYS A 653 28.16 -2.80 1.78
C LYS A 653 28.60 -1.88 2.92
N SER A 654 28.92 -0.62 2.63
CA SER A 654 29.27 0.36 3.67
C SER A 654 28.09 0.71 4.59
N SER A 655 26.86 0.38 4.20
CA SER A 655 25.67 0.62 5.00
C SER A 655 25.42 -0.48 6.05
N ILE A 656 26.18 -1.59 6.06
CA ILE A 656 26.02 -2.67 7.03
C ILE A 656 27.13 -2.71 8.08
N SER A 657 26.79 -3.14 9.29
CA SER A 657 27.71 -3.34 10.41
C SER A 657 27.16 -4.39 11.37
N ALA A 658 27.91 -4.73 12.42
CA ALA A 658 27.41 -5.62 13.48
C ALA A 658 26.13 -5.08 14.16
N SER A 659 25.98 -3.75 14.23
CA SER A 659 24.79 -3.07 14.78
C SER A 659 23.73 -2.76 13.71
N ASN A 660 24.11 -2.66 12.43
CA ASN A 660 23.21 -2.47 11.29
C ASN A 660 23.22 -3.71 10.38
N LYS A 661 22.39 -4.70 10.70
CA LYS A 661 22.30 -5.97 9.99
C LYS A 661 21.30 -5.95 8.84
N MET A 662 21.20 -4.83 8.10
CA MET A 662 20.33 -4.74 6.95
C MET A 662 20.62 -5.90 5.97
N PRO A 663 19.61 -6.64 5.49
CA PRO A 663 19.80 -7.63 4.44
C PRO A 663 20.18 -6.95 3.13
N ILE A 664 21.29 -7.36 2.52
CA ILE A 664 21.78 -6.85 1.24
C ILE A 664 22.18 -8.03 0.35
N ALA A 665 22.39 -7.82 -0.94
CA ALA A 665 22.80 -8.89 -1.86
C ALA A 665 24.03 -9.67 -1.34
N PHE A 666 25.00 -8.97 -0.76
CA PHE A 666 26.24 -9.54 -0.21
C PHE A 666 26.10 -10.24 1.14
N THR A 667 24.99 -10.05 1.85
CA THR A 667 24.68 -10.79 3.09
C THR A 667 23.56 -11.79 2.85
N ASN A 668 23.27 -12.07 1.58
CA ASN A 668 22.32 -13.07 1.14
C ASN A 668 23.05 -14.30 0.53
N ALA A 669 22.32 -15.29 0.03
CA ALA A 669 22.85 -16.46 -0.68
C ALA A 669 23.84 -16.08 -1.80
N CYS A 670 23.67 -14.91 -2.43
CA CYS A 670 24.58 -14.39 -3.45
C CYS A 670 25.98 -14.08 -2.87
N GLY A 671 26.07 -13.62 -1.61
CA GLY A 671 27.33 -13.28 -0.93
C GLY A 671 28.28 -14.47 -0.70
N VAL A 672 27.78 -15.70 -0.84
CA VAL A 672 28.61 -16.92 -0.79
C VAL A 672 29.62 -16.95 -1.94
N CYS A 673 29.19 -16.58 -3.15
CA CYS A 673 30.06 -16.50 -4.33
C CYS A 673 30.64 -15.08 -4.51
N HIS A 674 29.87 -14.06 -4.13
CA HIS A 674 30.24 -12.64 -4.24
C HIS A 674 30.86 -12.14 -2.93
N ASN A 675 32.00 -12.74 -2.55
CA ASN A 675 32.66 -12.43 -1.28
C ASN A 675 33.06 -10.95 -1.20
N PRO A 676 32.60 -10.21 -0.18
CA PRO A 676 32.89 -8.79 -0.01
C PRO A 676 34.38 -8.46 0.22
N VAL A 677 35.25 -9.43 0.48
CA VAL A 677 36.72 -9.25 0.59
C VAL A 677 37.41 -9.35 -0.79
N ARG A 678 36.73 -9.92 -1.79
CA ARG A 678 37.26 -10.15 -3.15
C ARG A 678 36.61 -9.26 -4.22
N LEU A 679 35.68 -8.41 -3.83
CA LEU A 679 35.06 -7.42 -4.70
C LEU A 679 35.71 -6.06 -4.41
N PRO A 680 36.14 -5.32 -5.46
CA PRO A 680 36.84 -4.06 -5.31
C PRO A 680 36.06 -3.00 -4.53
#